data_AF-A0A7W7Y3J5-F1
#
_entry.id   AF-A0A7W7Y3J5-F1
#
_cell.length_a   1.000
_cell.length_b   1.000
_cell.length_c   1.000
_cell.angle_alpha   90.00
_cell.angle_beta   90.00
_cell.angle_gamma   90.00
#
_symmetry.space_group_name_H-M   'P 1'
#
loop_
_entity.id
_entity.type
_entity.pdbx_description
1 polymer ?
#
loop_
_entity_poly.entity_id
_entity_poly.type
_entity_poly.pdbx_seq_one_letter_code
_entity_poly.pdbx_strand_id
1 'polypeptide(L)'
;MRSKGQGQRGSLLIVAVFLITAIAAMGIAVTSIFSGSSLGGIWSKDSMEYQSKYRYLSMPSEPSSESEDSASEVFSINNLTLSSGAQNATMNVINENTVEGSIHSFRVQLGNQAEVSGDVIAVENVTLGNESEVGGGICTYGNVTLENHTSVGKDIHSHGNVTLGANHSIAHANLYAAGDVSLLNGAQIMGDIHAGGNVSLGHNVTVHGNIYAGGNVTFTSSNGVVKGNVHSGGNLVFQYRCTIEGSVWVAGSISASSSESVIHGDATAGGSINMGWQGLVKGVATANAADIPITPPQAPVYCPPLCTPKHKEFEAGTQNLSADWQQDITITPGSYGNLQLGGQNKVYLSAGTYVFNDIQSGTQPSLYFDLSAGDVTIFVKGNVSFGDQLSVHVKTGSGEHESLTQENNLRQHLKPYAAHVYLEALGNFSMSDQNEWFGTIYIKNNISFSNQNLLVGAYLSSDGIVSTANQMEVAYVPSNYALNSWEYEDCEFGGAGGQHAQIKAFNEELIILSAIFDDVIVMDEQQTGNVTTGDMSLVAWVKPSSESITVASKGGHVGPGYSLYIDQDNLAVFQVKDESGNVRSVSSQHPVSVEKWSHLAAIIERSASEEYQLRLYHNGIRQDGLLINPNIDFSTADIDSNSYFTIGGQNNGGSLDMNFLYDGSIANLHFFPYAISNANIRHFYNQNMETD
;
A
#
# COMPACT_ATOMS: atom_id res chain seq x y z
N MET A 1 -73.19 18.02 -39.27
CA MET A 1 -73.35 16.80 -40.11
C MET A 1 -71.98 16.44 -40.72
N ARG A 2 -71.85 15.20 -41.23
CA ARG A 2 -70.72 14.61 -42.01
C ARG A 2 -70.03 15.62 -42.98
N SER A 3 -68.76 15.48 -43.37
CA SER A 3 -67.91 14.27 -43.52
C SER A 3 -66.40 14.59 -43.53
N LYS A 4 -65.59 13.54 -43.33
CA LYS A 4 -64.13 13.44 -43.42
C LYS A 4 -63.45 14.26 -44.53
N GLY A 5 -62.31 14.87 -44.21
CA GLY A 5 -61.30 15.30 -45.19
C GLY A 5 -60.12 14.30 -45.24
N GLN A 6 -59.66 13.97 -46.44
CA GLN A 6 -58.37 13.32 -46.70
C GLN A 6 -57.60 14.22 -47.68
N GLY A 7 -56.46 14.74 -47.25
CA GLY A 7 -55.53 15.55 -48.05
C GLY A 7 -54.21 14.82 -48.25
N GLN A 8 -53.59 14.99 -49.42
CA GLN A 8 -52.48 14.15 -49.88
C GLN A 8 -51.14 14.44 -49.19
N ARG A 9 -50.30 13.41 -49.09
CA ARG A 9 -48.90 13.47 -48.62
C ARG A 9 -48.00 14.09 -49.69
N GLY A 10 -47.10 14.96 -49.26
CA GLY A 10 -45.95 15.41 -50.06
C GLY A 10 -44.65 14.70 -49.64
N SER A 11 -43.81 14.41 -50.64
CA SER A 11 -42.35 14.31 -50.63
C SER A 11 -41.60 13.77 -49.39
N LEU A 12 -41.14 12.52 -49.47
CA LEU A 12 -39.84 12.10 -48.90
C LEU A 12 -39.25 10.86 -49.62
N LEU A 13 -39.02 10.94 -50.94
CA LEU A 13 -38.52 9.81 -51.76
C LEU A 13 -37.24 10.15 -52.56
N ILE A 14 -36.42 11.09 -52.09
CA ILE A 14 -35.19 11.53 -52.79
C ILE A 14 -33.91 11.27 -51.98
N VAL A 15 -34.01 10.91 -50.69
CA VAL A 15 -32.85 10.63 -49.83
C VAL A 15 -32.37 9.17 -49.91
N ALA A 16 -33.21 8.24 -50.40
CA ALA A 16 -32.93 6.80 -50.38
C ALA A 16 -32.04 6.25 -51.52
N VAL A 17 -31.57 7.10 -52.45
CA VAL A 17 -30.87 6.65 -53.68
C VAL A 17 -29.35 6.89 -53.63
N PHE A 18 -28.83 7.59 -52.62
CA PHE A 18 -27.40 7.94 -52.51
C PHE A 18 -26.58 7.08 -51.53
N LEU A 19 -27.17 6.08 -50.86
CA LEU A 19 -26.47 5.25 -49.86
C LEU A 19 -26.03 3.85 -50.35
N ILE A 20 -26.31 3.48 -51.61
CA ILE A 20 -26.14 2.11 -52.12
C ILE A 20 -24.88 1.94 -53.01
N THR A 21 -24.16 3.03 -53.32
CA THR A 21 -22.99 3.02 -54.22
C THR A 21 -21.62 3.05 -53.53
N ALA A 22 -21.54 2.98 -52.20
CA ALA A 22 -20.28 3.07 -51.44
C ALA A 22 -19.77 1.74 -50.82
N ILE A 23 -20.55 0.65 -50.87
CA ILE A 23 -20.23 -0.64 -50.19
C ILE A 23 -19.76 -1.71 -51.21
N ALA A 24 -19.38 -1.30 -52.43
CA ALA A 24 -18.98 -2.20 -53.52
C ALA A 24 -17.47 -2.13 -53.88
N ALA A 25 -16.63 -1.55 -53.01
CA ALA A 25 -15.23 -1.21 -53.31
C ALA A 25 -14.16 -1.95 -52.48
N MET A 26 -14.51 -2.78 -51.49
CA MET A 26 -13.54 -3.54 -50.69
C MET A 26 -14.05 -4.98 -50.46
N GLY A 27 -13.58 -5.93 -51.27
CA GLY A 27 -13.96 -7.33 -51.13
C GLY A 27 -13.77 -8.22 -52.36
N ILE A 28 -12.58 -8.23 -53.00
CA ILE A 28 -12.22 -9.26 -53.99
C ILE A 28 -10.88 -9.91 -53.63
N ALA A 29 -10.94 -11.24 -53.61
CA ALA A 29 -9.95 -12.22 -53.17
C ALA A 29 -8.57 -12.23 -53.84
N VAL A 30 -7.60 -12.82 -53.11
CA VAL A 30 -6.55 -13.69 -53.68
C VAL A 30 -6.53 -15.00 -52.86
N THR A 31 -6.31 -16.14 -53.51
CA THR A 31 -6.50 -17.50 -52.98
C THR A 31 -5.21 -18.33 -52.91
N SER A 32 -5.31 -19.46 -52.16
CA SER A 32 -4.63 -20.76 -52.39
C SER A 32 -3.21 -20.95 -51.76
N ILE A 33 -2.71 -22.17 -51.43
CA ILE A 33 -3.24 -23.55 -51.59
C ILE A 33 -2.55 -24.63 -50.70
N PHE A 34 -3.29 -25.69 -50.28
CA PHE A 34 -2.86 -27.06 -49.84
C PHE A 34 -1.86 -27.26 -48.65
N SER A 35 -1.83 -28.38 -47.88
CA SER A 35 -2.57 -29.66 -47.87
C SER A 35 -2.38 -30.48 -46.56
N GLY A 36 -3.37 -31.33 -46.24
CA GLY A 36 -3.17 -32.63 -45.53
C GLY A 36 -3.76 -32.75 -44.11
N SER A 37 -4.48 -33.79 -43.65
CA SER A 37 -5.39 -34.81 -44.22
C SER A 37 -5.58 -35.95 -43.19
N SER A 38 -6.74 -36.06 -42.55
CA SER A 38 -7.40 -37.32 -42.09
C SER A 38 -8.76 -36.97 -41.44
N LEU A 39 -9.93 -37.17 -42.07
CA LEU A 39 -10.69 -38.40 -42.34
C LEU A 39 -11.17 -39.21 -41.12
N GLY A 40 -12.49 -39.14 -40.82
CA GLY A 40 -13.29 -40.32 -40.43
C GLY A 40 -14.42 -40.15 -39.38
N GLY A 41 -15.70 -40.19 -39.81
CA GLY A 41 -16.90 -40.43 -38.94
C GLY A 41 -17.73 -39.20 -38.55
N ILE A 42 -18.95 -38.85 -39.02
CA ILE A 42 -20.10 -39.58 -39.64
C ILE A 42 -20.82 -40.49 -38.63
N TRP A 43 -22.11 -40.33 -38.25
CA TRP A 43 -23.22 -39.39 -38.60
C TRP A 43 -23.53 -38.42 -37.41
N SER A 44 -24.59 -37.59 -37.29
CA SER A 44 -25.86 -37.32 -38.02
C SER A 44 -26.30 -35.82 -37.92
N LYS A 45 -27.60 -35.48 -38.03
CA LYS A 45 -28.21 -34.14 -37.80
C LYS A 45 -29.71 -34.26 -37.40
N ASP A 46 -30.28 -33.14 -36.93
CA ASP A 46 -31.70 -32.84 -36.60
C ASP A 46 -32.09 -33.04 -35.12
N SER A 47 -32.68 -32.07 -34.39
CA SER A 47 -33.11 -30.69 -34.75
C SER A 47 -33.09 -29.72 -33.54
N MET A 48 -33.30 -28.42 -33.84
CA MET A 48 -33.37 -27.22 -32.98
C MET A 48 -34.25 -27.38 -31.70
N GLU A 49 -34.16 -26.58 -30.64
CA GLU A 49 -33.88 -25.12 -30.57
C GLU A 49 -33.51 -24.60 -29.15
N TYR A 50 -32.75 -23.50 -29.08
CA TYR A 50 -32.59 -22.51 -27.98
C TYR A 50 -32.65 -22.92 -26.48
N GLN A 51 -31.52 -22.74 -25.77
CA GLN A 51 -31.37 -21.76 -24.66
C GLN A 51 -29.87 -21.59 -24.29
N SER A 52 -29.52 -20.41 -23.76
CA SER A 52 -28.14 -19.95 -23.51
C SER A 52 -27.40 -20.76 -22.45
N LYS A 53 -26.18 -21.22 -22.76
CA LYS A 53 -25.34 -22.02 -21.85
C LYS A 53 -24.06 -21.29 -21.49
N TYR A 54 -24.11 -20.50 -20.42
CA TYR A 54 -22.89 -20.12 -19.69
C TYR A 54 -22.21 -21.42 -19.21
N ARG A 55 -20.95 -21.62 -19.63
CA ARG A 55 -20.15 -22.76 -19.15
C ARG A 55 -19.50 -22.34 -17.84
N TYR A 56 -20.00 -22.88 -16.74
CA TYR A 56 -19.18 -23.07 -15.55
C TYR A 56 -17.93 -23.85 -15.95
N LEU A 57 -16.75 -23.28 -15.72
CA LEU A 57 -15.52 -24.06 -15.64
C LEU A 57 -15.54 -24.86 -14.33
N SER A 58 -14.99 -26.06 -14.38
CA SER A 58 -15.07 -27.05 -13.30
C SER A 58 -14.26 -26.64 -12.07
N MET A 59 -14.87 -26.75 -10.90
CA MET A 59 -14.20 -26.63 -9.60
C MET A 59 -13.07 -27.67 -9.47
N PRO A 60 -11.90 -27.31 -8.90
CA PRO A 60 -10.96 -28.28 -8.37
C PRO A 60 -11.58 -29.08 -7.22
N SER A 61 -11.08 -30.29 -6.99
CA SER A 61 -11.49 -31.15 -5.87
C SER A 61 -11.05 -30.57 -4.52
N GLU A 62 -11.82 -30.89 -3.47
CA GLU A 62 -11.62 -30.48 -2.06
C GLU A 62 -10.15 -30.53 -1.60
N PRO A 63 -9.63 -29.48 -0.94
CA PRO A 63 -8.43 -29.61 -0.12
C PRO A 63 -8.77 -30.34 1.19
N SER A 64 -7.90 -31.27 1.58
CA SER A 64 -7.93 -31.93 2.89
C SER A 64 -7.69 -30.94 4.02
N SER A 65 -8.26 -31.22 5.19
CA SER A 65 -8.09 -30.42 6.41
C SER A 65 -6.62 -30.31 6.86
N GLU A 66 -6.00 -29.18 6.58
CA GLU A 66 -4.84 -28.66 7.31
C GLU A 66 -5.28 -27.37 8.02
N SER A 67 -4.75 -27.14 9.22
CA SER A 67 -5.08 -25.96 10.02
C SER A 67 -4.41 -24.73 9.43
N GLU A 68 -5.21 -23.79 8.92
CA GLU A 68 -4.70 -22.49 8.45
C GLU A 68 -4.19 -21.68 9.64
N ASP A 69 -2.87 -21.58 9.71
CA ASP A 69 -2.16 -20.62 10.56
C ASP A 69 -2.28 -19.25 9.89
N SER A 70 -2.99 -18.32 10.53
CA SER A 70 -3.37 -17.03 9.94
C SER A 70 -2.20 -16.05 9.94
N ALA A 71 -1.20 -16.33 9.10
CA ALA A 71 -0.14 -15.38 8.80
C ALA A 71 -0.74 -14.18 8.04
N SER A 72 -0.77 -13.01 8.67
CA SER A 72 -1.11 -11.76 7.99
C SER A 72 -0.15 -11.55 6.83
N GLU A 73 -0.65 -11.46 5.59
CA GLU A 73 0.22 -11.10 4.46
C GLU A 73 0.76 -9.69 4.68
N VAL A 74 2.06 -9.61 4.94
CA VAL A 74 2.78 -8.34 5.00
C VAL A 74 2.76 -7.77 3.58
N PHE A 75 2.20 -6.57 3.41
CA PHE A 75 2.41 -5.76 2.21
C PHE A 75 3.91 -5.48 2.08
N SER A 76 4.62 -6.32 1.34
CA SER A 76 6.02 -6.12 1.04
C SER A 76 6.14 -5.09 -0.07
N ILE A 77 6.94 -4.04 0.13
CA ILE A 77 7.52 -3.30 -1.01
C ILE A 77 8.55 -4.25 -1.66
N ASN A 78 8.03 -5.20 -2.44
CA ASN A 78 8.84 -5.94 -3.38
C ASN A 78 9.37 -4.95 -4.45
N ASN A 79 10.40 -5.35 -5.19
CA ASN A 79 11.04 -4.54 -6.24
C ASN A 79 10.15 -4.32 -7.49
N LEU A 80 8.83 -4.13 -7.33
CA LEU A 80 7.80 -4.18 -8.37
C LEU A 80 6.79 -3.04 -8.15
N THR A 81 7.25 -1.81 -8.02
CA THR A 81 6.41 -0.68 -7.58
C THR A 81 6.65 0.56 -8.42
N LEU A 82 5.61 1.06 -9.07
CA LEU A 82 5.55 2.40 -9.66
C LEU A 82 5.20 3.40 -8.56
N SER A 83 5.92 4.52 -8.46
CA SER A 83 5.66 5.47 -7.38
C SER A 83 5.54 6.93 -7.81
N SER A 84 4.84 7.73 -7.01
CA SER A 84 4.91 9.19 -7.09
C SER A 84 4.93 9.77 -5.69
N GLY A 85 6.01 10.47 -5.38
CA GLY A 85 6.54 10.72 -4.04
C GLY A 85 6.25 12.09 -3.45
N ALA A 86 5.55 12.96 -4.18
CA ALA A 86 5.30 14.30 -3.69
C ALA A 86 4.14 14.29 -2.70
N GLN A 87 4.24 15.15 -1.68
CA GLN A 87 3.07 15.68 -0.97
C GLN A 87 1.97 16.05 -1.97
N ASN A 88 0.82 15.37 -1.94
CA ASN A 88 -0.33 15.51 -2.86
C ASN A 88 -0.19 14.90 -4.28
N ALA A 89 0.86 14.13 -4.59
CA ALA A 89 0.99 13.46 -5.87
C ALA A 89 -0.16 12.46 -6.10
N THR A 90 -0.95 12.69 -7.16
CA THR A 90 -1.97 11.72 -7.59
C THR A 90 -1.44 10.99 -8.80
N MET A 91 -1.25 9.67 -8.68
CA MET A 91 -1.03 8.83 -9.84
C MET A 91 -2.38 8.64 -10.53
N ASN A 92 -2.58 9.38 -11.62
CA ASN A 92 -3.76 9.26 -12.47
C ASN A 92 -3.46 8.26 -13.58
N VAL A 93 -3.84 7.01 -13.34
CA VAL A 93 -3.85 5.95 -14.36
C VAL A 93 -5.21 6.05 -15.05
N ILE A 94 -5.31 6.76 -16.17
CA ILE A 94 -6.59 7.01 -16.87
C ILE A 94 -7.13 5.70 -17.53
N ASN A 95 -8.26 5.76 -18.25
CA ASN A 95 -9.01 4.58 -18.70
C ASN A 95 -8.19 3.61 -19.58
N GLU A 96 -8.57 2.33 -19.54
CA GLU A 96 -8.03 1.26 -20.41
C GLU A 96 -6.49 1.08 -20.30
N ASN A 97 -5.89 1.45 -19.17
CA ASN A 97 -4.46 1.29 -18.91
C ASN A 97 -4.16 -0.01 -18.18
N THR A 98 -3.04 -0.66 -18.50
CA THR A 98 -2.59 -1.90 -17.86
C THR A 98 -1.23 -1.71 -17.21
N VAL A 99 -1.12 -2.05 -15.92
CA VAL A 99 0.11 -2.04 -15.13
C VAL A 99 0.44 -3.46 -14.68
N GLU A 100 1.47 -4.05 -15.28
CA GLU A 100 2.06 -5.32 -14.83
C GLU A 100 3.00 -5.04 -13.65
N GLY A 101 2.44 -4.76 -12.48
CA GLY A 101 3.18 -4.44 -11.25
C GLY A 101 2.27 -3.91 -10.14
N SER A 102 2.87 -3.49 -9.02
CA SER A 102 2.18 -2.76 -7.95
C SER A 102 2.32 -1.24 -8.14
N ILE A 103 1.41 -0.49 -7.53
CA ILE A 103 1.45 0.99 -7.46
C ILE A 103 1.64 1.42 -6.02
N HIS A 104 2.48 2.42 -5.77
CA HIS A 104 2.65 3.06 -4.47
C HIS A 104 2.75 4.58 -4.60
N SER A 105 1.69 5.32 -4.26
CA SER A 105 1.61 6.75 -4.52
C SER A 105 1.07 7.51 -3.32
N PHE A 106 1.23 8.84 -3.28
CA PHE A 106 0.54 9.63 -2.26
C PHE A 106 -0.99 9.47 -2.38
N ARG A 107 -1.54 9.59 -3.60
CA ARG A 107 -2.92 9.22 -3.94
C ARG A 107 -2.93 8.36 -5.22
N VAL A 108 -3.87 7.41 -5.31
CA VAL A 108 -4.07 6.57 -6.51
C VAL A 108 -5.47 6.76 -7.05
N GLN A 109 -5.57 7.11 -8.34
CA GLN A 109 -6.83 7.15 -9.05
C GLN A 109 -6.69 6.35 -10.35
N LEU A 110 -7.40 5.22 -10.42
CA LEU A 110 -7.55 4.43 -11.63
C LEU A 110 -8.81 4.90 -12.37
N GLY A 111 -8.72 5.10 -13.68
CA GLY A 111 -9.83 5.40 -14.59
C GLY A 111 -10.68 4.15 -14.85
N ASN A 112 -11.64 4.21 -15.77
CA ASN A 112 -12.47 3.05 -16.08
C ASN A 112 -11.66 1.97 -16.83
N GLN A 113 -11.94 0.69 -16.60
CA GLN A 113 -11.27 -0.44 -17.27
C GLN A 113 -9.74 -0.42 -17.11
N ALA A 114 -9.24 0.11 -16.00
CA ALA A 114 -7.82 0.08 -15.67
C ALA A 114 -7.47 -1.21 -14.91
N GLU A 115 -6.34 -1.83 -15.23
CA GLU A 115 -5.89 -3.11 -14.67
C GLU A 115 -4.53 -2.94 -13.99
N VAL A 116 -4.40 -3.40 -12.75
CA VAL A 116 -3.14 -3.45 -11.99
C VAL A 116 -2.94 -4.89 -11.51
N SER A 117 -1.90 -5.58 -11.99
CA SER A 117 -1.72 -6.99 -11.66
C SER A 117 -1.24 -7.24 -10.22
N GLY A 118 -0.60 -6.25 -9.61
CA GLY A 118 -0.09 -6.27 -8.24
C GLY A 118 -0.95 -5.51 -7.24
N ASP A 119 -0.32 -5.04 -6.17
CA ASP A 119 -0.97 -4.33 -5.07
C ASP A 119 -1.12 -2.83 -5.36
N VAL A 120 -2.07 -2.19 -4.69
CA VAL A 120 -2.19 -0.72 -4.67
C VAL A 120 -1.99 -0.19 -3.26
N ILE A 121 -0.90 0.53 -3.06
CA ILE A 121 -0.50 1.15 -1.79
C ILE A 121 -0.67 2.67 -1.91
N ALA A 122 -1.32 3.32 -0.94
CA ALA A 122 -1.45 4.78 -0.97
C ALA A 122 -1.41 5.48 0.39
N VAL A 123 -0.83 6.68 0.41
CA VAL A 123 -0.74 7.57 1.60
C VAL A 123 -2.08 8.25 1.92
N GLU A 124 -2.95 8.47 0.94
CA GLU A 124 -4.28 9.05 1.12
C GLU A 124 -5.40 8.14 0.60
N ASN A 125 -5.94 8.41 -0.59
CA ASN A 125 -7.17 7.78 -1.06
C ASN A 125 -6.86 6.92 -2.28
N VAL A 126 -7.55 5.79 -2.36
CA VAL A 126 -7.54 4.91 -3.52
C VAL A 126 -8.93 4.96 -4.15
N THR A 127 -9.01 5.34 -5.42
CA THR A 127 -10.24 5.30 -6.20
C THR A 127 -10.06 4.42 -7.42
N LEU A 128 -10.91 3.41 -7.59
CA LEU A 128 -10.99 2.58 -8.79
C LEU A 128 -12.24 3.00 -9.59
N GLY A 129 -12.04 3.48 -10.82
CA GLY A 129 -13.11 3.74 -11.78
C GLY A 129 -13.84 2.47 -12.21
N ASN A 130 -14.95 2.61 -12.92
CA ASN A 130 -15.82 1.49 -13.30
C ASN A 130 -15.06 0.40 -14.08
N GLU A 131 -15.38 -0.87 -13.83
CA GLU A 131 -14.79 -2.03 -14.52
C GLU A 131 -13.26 -2.16 -14.34
N SER A 132 -12.67 -1.54 -13.30
CA SER A 132 -11.25 -1.67 -12.97
C SER A 132 -10.93 -2.89 -12.10
N GLU A 133 -9.73 -3.43 -12.27
CA GLU A 133 -9.27 -4.64 -11.58
C GLU A 133 -7.91 -4.40 -10.90
N VAL A 134 -7.80 -4.81 -9.63
CA VAL A 134 -6.54 -4.90 -8.89
C VAL A 134 -6.34 -6.37 -8.50
N GLY A 135 -5.34 -7.03 -9.08
CA GLY A 135 -5.05 -8.44 -8.83
C GLY A 135 -4.48 -8.73 -7.43
N GLY A 136 -3.80 -7.75 -6.84
CA GLY A 136 -3.29 -7.79 -5.47
C GLY A 136 -4.29 -7.27 -4.43
N GLY A 137 -3.75 -6.78 -3.32
CA GLY A 137 -4.50 -6.11 -2.25
C GLY A 137 -4.49 -4.59 -2.38
N ILE A 138 -5.29 -3.93 -1.54
CA ILE A 138 -5.23 -2.48 -1.36
C ILE A 138 -4.79 -2.19 0.07
N CYS A 139 -3.76 -1.38 0.25
CA CYS A 139 -3.42 -0.81 1.56
C CYS A 139 -3.39 0.71 1.49
N THR A 140 -4.18 1.39 2.32
CA THR A 140 -4.11 2.85 2.40
C THR A 140 -4.41 3.44 3.78
N TYR A 141 -3.87 4.63 4.02
CA TYR A 141 -4.09 5.42 5.24
C TYR A 141 -5.34 6.33 5.20
N GLY A 142 -5.91 6.59 4.02
CA GLY A 142 -7.19 7.30 3.87
C GLY A 142 -8.29 6.36 3.40
N ASN A 143 -9.14 6.80 2.47
CA ASN A 143 -10.35 6.07 2.09
C ASN A 143 -10.16 5.24 0.80
N VAL A 144 -10.86 4.11 0.73
CA VAL A 144 -10.98 3.31 -0.50
C VAL A 144 -12.36 3.50 -1.10
N THR A 145 -12.42 3.90 -2.38
CA THR A 145 -13.66 3.97 -3.17
C THR A 145 -13.52 3.09 -4.40
N LEU A 146 -14.36 2.07 -4.46
CA LEU A 146 -14.49 1.19 -5.62
C LEU A 146 -15.76 1.62 -6.37
N GLU A 147 -15.68 2.00 -7.65
CA GLU A 147 -16.87 2.29 -8.48
C GLU A 147 -17.55 0.99 -8.94
N ASN A 148 -18.32 0.99 -10.04
CA ASN A 148 -19.16 -0.15 -10.42
C ASN A 148 -18.37 -1.26 -11.14
N HIS A 149 -18.74 -2.52 -10.92
CA HIS A 149 -18.11 -3.71 -11.55
C HIS A 149 -16.58 -3.84 -11.31
N THR A 150 -16.05 -3.29 -10.23
CA THR A 150 -14.61 -3.36 -9.91
C THR A 150 -14.24 -4.61 -9.11
N SER A 151 -13.05 -5.17 -9.32
CA SER A 151 -12.51 -6.29 -8.53
C SER A 151 -11.24 -5.93 -7.75
N VAL A 152 -11.10 -6.49 -6.55
CA VAL A 152 -9.84 -6.53 -5.79
C VAL A 152 -9.56 -7.99 -5.39
N GLY A 153 -8.39 -8.51 -5.77
CA GLY A 153 -8.04 -9.93 -5.66
C GLY A 153 -7.69 -10.41 -4.25
N LYS A 154 -7.13 -9.54 -3.41
CA LYS A 154 -6.76 -9.82 -2.02
C LYS A 154 -7.45 -8.87 -1.02
N ASP A 155 -6.93 -8.82 0.21
CA ASP A 155 -7.46 -8.03 1.31
C ASP A 155 -7.40 -6.51 1.01
N ILE A 156 -8.38 -5.79 1.57
CA ILE A 156 -8.42 -4.32 1.58
C ILE A 156 -8.17 -3.84 3.00
N HIS A 157 -7.10 -3.07 3.22
CA HIS A 157 -6.79 -2.41 4.48
C HIS A 157 -6.85 -0.89 4.31
N SER A 158 -7.75 -0.26 5.04
CA SER A 158 -8.06 1.17 4.96
C SER A 158 -8.07 1.78 6.36
N HIS A 159 -7.23 2.79 6.61
CA HIS A 159 -7.29 3.54 7.88
C HIS A 159 -8.36 4.65 7.84
N GLY A 160 -9.03 4.84 6.70
CA GLY A 160 -10.26 5.61 6.56
C GLY A 160 -11.49 4.71 6.38
N ASN A 161 -12.44 5.21 5.60
CA ASN A 161 -13.66 4.49 5.23
C ASN A 161 -13.43 3.61 3.99
N VAL A 162 -14.32 2.64 3.75
CA VAL A 162 -14.35 1.85 2.51
C VAL A 162 -15.75 1.88 1.90
N THR A 163 -15.84 2.24 0.61
CA THR A 163 -17.08 2.18 -0.16
C THR A 163 -16.92 1.23 -1.34
N LEU A 164 -17.76 0.19 -1.40
CA LEU A 164 -17.89 -0.66 -2.59
C LEU A 164 -19.07 -0.21 -3.44
N GLY A 165 -18.79 0.02 -4.72
CA GLY A 165 -19.75 0.47 -5.72
C GLY A 165 -20.90 -0.48 -5.98
N ALA A 166 -21.88 0.02 -6.72
CA ALA A 166 -23.03 -0.79 -7.10
C ALA A 166 -22.69 -1.70 -8.29
N ASN A 167 -23.60 -2.61 -8.62
CA ASN A 167 -23.50 -3.49 -9.77
C ASN A 167 -22.25 -4.39 -9.70
N HIS A 168 -22.23 -5.30 -8.72
CA HIS A 168 -21.27 -6.41 -8.70
C HIS A 168 -19.79 -6.02 -8.58
N SER A 169 -19.48 -4.99 -7.80
CA SER A 169 -18.11 -4.76 -7.30
C SER A 169 -17.75 -5.78 -6.22
N ILE A 170 -16.56 -6.38 -6.29
CA ILE A 170 -16.17 -7.55 -5.49
C ILE A 170 -14.83 -7.31 -4.78
N ALA A 171 -14.77 -7.53 -3.46
CA ALA A 171 -13.51 -7.86 -2.80
C ALA A 171 -13.43 -9.38 -2.62
N HIS A 172 -12.37 -10.00 -3.17
CA HIS A 172 -12.21 -11.46 -3.21
C HIS A 172 -11.67 -12.07 -1.90
N ALA A 173 -11.31 -11.24 -0.93
CA ALA A 173 -10.87 -11.67 0.40
C ALA A 173 -11.54 -10.79 1.49
N ASN A 174 -10.81 -10.45 2.56
CA ASN A 174 -11.31 -9.71 3.71
C ASN A 174 -11.24 -8.18 3.51
N LEU A 175 -11.99 -7.45 4.34
CA LEU A 175 -12.01 -5.99 4.34
C LEU A 175 -11.81 -5.47 5.76
N TYR A 176 -10.73 -4.72 5.97
CA TYR A 176 -10.38 -4.06 7.22
C TYR A 176 -10.44 -2.54 7.04
N ALA A 177 -11.34 -1.89 7.79
CA ALA A 177 -11.51 -0.44 7.80
C ALA A 177 -11.44 0.09 9.23
N ALA A 178 -10.63 1.11 9.49
CA ALA A 178 -10.69 1.82 10.77
C ALA A 178 -11.96 2.69 10.87
N GLY A 179 -12.48 3.18 9.73
CA GLY A 179 -13.73 3.93 9.62
C GLY A 179 -14.98 3.07 9.33
N ASP A 180 -15.95 3.68 8.65
CA ASP A 180 -17.19 3.06 8.19
C ASP A 180 -16.96 2.21 6.91
N VAL A 181 -17.78 1.17 6.74
CA VAL A 181 -17.85 0.35 5.51
C VAL A 181 -19.22 0.50 4.87
N SER A 182 -19.28 0.86 3.59
CA SER A 182 -20.52 1.01 2.82
C SER A 182 -20.50 0.13 1.58
N LEU A 183 -21.31 -0.93 1.59
CA LEU A 183 -21.52 -1.81 0.44
C LEU A 183 -22.78 -1.38 -0.31
N LEU A 184 -22.62 -0.84 -1.52
CA LEU A 184 -23.75 -0.41 -2.36
C LEU A 184 -24.44 -1.61 -3.06
N ASN A 185 -25.42 -1.30 -3.91
CA ASN A 185 -26.36 -2.29 -4.42
C ASN A 185 -25.67 -3.38 -5.28
N GLY A 186 -25.72 -4.63 -4.83
CA GLY A 186 -25.13 -5.78 -5.53
C GLY A 186 -23.63 -5.98 -5.28
N ALA A 187 -23.00 -5.19 -4.40
CA ALA A 187 -21.62 -5.40 -3.98
C ALA A 187 -21.44 -6.75 -3.26
N GLN A 188 -20.22 -7.31 -3.31
CA GLN A 188 -19.90 -8.59 -2.69
C GLN A 188 -18.56 -8.56 -1.96
N ILE A 189 -18.51 -9.20 -0.79
CA ILE A 189 -17.28 -9.49 -0.05
C ILE A 189 -17.20 -11.01 0.12
N MET A 190 -16.10 -11.62 -0.30
CA MET A 190 -15.90 -13.07 -0.22
C MET A 190 -15.37 -13.53 1.15
N GLY A 191 -14.65 -12.68 1.88
CA GLY A 191 -14.18 -12.92 3.25
C GLY A 191 -15.02 -12.19 4.32
N ASP A 192 -14.36 -11.87 5.43
CA ASP A 192 -14.92 -11.17 6.58
C ASP A 192 -14.83 -9.63 6.43
N ILE A 193 -15.67 -8.90 7.16
CA ILE A 193 -15.61 -7.44 7.29
C ILE A 193 -15.25 -7.07 8.72
N HIS A 194 -14.17 -6.31 8.90
CA HIS A 194 -13.80 -5.67 10.15
C HIS A 194 -13.87 -4.14 9.97
N ALA A 195 -14.81 -3.49 10.66
CA ALA A 195 -15.02 -2.05 10.61
C ALA A 195 -14.93 -1.46 12.01
N GLY A 196 -14.04 -0.49 12.23
CA GLY A 196 -14.03 0.31 13.46
C GLY A 196 -15.31 1.14 13.62
N GLY A 197 -15.86 1.61 12.50
CA GLY A 197 -17.14 2.30 12.41
C GLY A 197 -18.34 1.39 12.17
N ASN A 198 -19.31 1.92 11.44
CA ASN A 198 -20.57 1.28 11.06
C ASN A 198 -20.39 0.47 9.76
N VAL A 199 -21.24 -0.54 9.57
CA VAL A 199 -21.35 -1.29 8.31
C VAL A 199 -22.73 -1.08 7.70
N SER A 200 -22.77 -0.49 6.50
CA SER A 200 -23.99 -0.25 5.73
C SER A 200 -24.08 -1.21 4.54
N LEU A 201 -25.21 -1.91 4.43
CA LEU A 201 -25.44 -3.00 3.49
C LEU A 201 -26.63 -2.66 2.57
N GLY A 202 -26.37 -2.41 1.29
CA GLY A 202 -27.34 -2.01 0.28
C GLY A 202 -28.30 -3.10 -0.20
N HIS A 203 -28.83 -2.95 -1.43
CA HIS A 203 -29.75 -3.91 -2.04
C HIS A 203 -29.00 -5.10 -2.64
N ASN A 204 -29.45 -6.35 -2.44
CA ASN A 204 -28.83 -7.57 -2.99
C ASN A 204 -27.31 -7.72 -2.71
N VAL A 205 -26.79 -7.07 -1.66
CA VAL A 205 -25.40 -7.23 -1.20
C VAL A 205 -25.19 -8.63 -0.62
N THR A 206 -24.01 -9.22 -0.82
CA THR A 206 -23.65 -10.51 -0.19
C THR A 206 -22.30 -10.40 0.51
N VAL A 207 -22.28 -10.71 1.81
CA VAL A 207 -21.05 -10.94 2.59
C VAL A 207 -20.96 -12.45 2.85
N HIS A 208 -19.89 -13.09 2.39
CA HIS A 208 -19.70 -14.53 2.54
C HIS A 208 -19.11 -14.92 3.89
N GLY A 209 -18.32 -14.03 4.49
CA GLY A 209 -17.80 -14.17 5.84
C GLY A 209 -18.69 -13.56 6.92
N ASN A 210 -18.06 -13.28 8.06
CA ASN A 210 -18.61 -12.60 9.23
C ASN A 210 -18.57 -11.06 9.06
N ILE A 211 -19.29 -10.36 9.93
CA ILE A 211 -19.16 -8.91 10.10
C ILE A 211 -18.82 -8.60 11.56
N TYR A 212 -17.76 -7.83 11.76
CA TYR A 212 -17.34 -7.25 13.03
C TYR A 212 -17.38 -5.72 12.89
N ALA A 213 -18.27 -5.06 13.63
CA ALA A 213 -18.44 -3.61 13.59
C ALA A 213 -18.30 -3.00 14.98
N GLY A 214 -17.44 -1.99 15.15
CA GLY A 214 -17.43 -1.17 16.37
C GLY A 214 -18.71 -0.34 16.50
N GLY A 215 -19.25 0.12 15.38
CA GLY A 215 -20.53 0.81 15.27
C GLY A 215 -21.71 -0.12 14.95
N ASN A 216 -22.75 0.45 14.32
CA ASN A 216 -23.97 -0.24 13.94
C ASN A 216 -23.79 -1.08 12.66
N VAL A 217 -24.56 -2.16 12.52
CA VAL A 217 -24.73 -2.87 11.24
C VAL A 217 -26.13 -2.58 10.71
N THR A 218 -26.23 -1.99 9.53
CA THR A 218 -27.51 -1.56 8.94
C THR A 218 -27.67 -2.10 7.53
N PHE A 219 -28.65 -2.98 7.32
CA PHE A 219 -29.19 -3.23 5.99
C PHE A 219 -30.03 -2.02 5.59
N THR A 220 -29.49 -1.17 4.71
CA THR A 220 -30.13 0.08 4.27
C THR A 220 -31.22 -0.16 3.23
N SER A 221 -31.24 -1.35 2.62
CA SER A 221 -32.23 -1.77 1.61
C SER A 221 -32.60 -3.24 1.78
N SER A 222 -33.06 -3.89 0.70
CA SER A 222 -33.64 -5.24 0.73
C SER A 222 -32.74 -6.35 0.16
N ASN A 223 -33.01 -7.60 0.56
CA ASN A 223 -32.33 -8.81 0.09
C ASN A 223 -30.80 -8.84 0.35
N GLY A 224 -30.28 -8.10 1.32
CA GLY A 224 -28.89 -8.26 1.74
C GLY A 224 -28.69 -9.59 2.47
N VAL A 225 -27.57 -10.26 2.23
CA VAL A 225 -27.22 -11.56 2.82
C VAL A 225 -25.85 -11.49 3.50
N VAL A 226 -25.77 -12.01 4.72
CA VAL A 226 -24.52 -12.29 5.43
C VAL A 226 -24.52 -13.78 5.74
N LYS A 227 -23.52 -14.54 5.28
CA LYS A 227 -23.47 -15.99 5.51
C LYS A 227 -22.80 -16.36 6.83
N GLY A 228 -21.84 -15.56 7.29
CA GLY A 228 -21.25 -15.68 8.62
C GLY A 228 -22.12 -15.09 9.72
N ASN A 229 -21.47 -14.83 10.85
CA ASN A 229 -22.05 -14.20 12.03
C ASN A 229 -21.99 -12.67 11.94
N VAL A 230 -22.70 -11.98 12.84
CA VAL A 230 -22.59 -10.53 13.00
C VAL A 230 -22.32 -10.17 14.46
N HIS A 231 -21.21 -9.46 14.69
CA HIS A 231 -20.82 -8.83 15.94
C HIS A 231 -20.88 -7.31 15.77
N SER A 232 -21.61 -6.59 16.64
CA SER A 232 -21.79 -5.14 16.54
C SER A 232 -21.75 -4.46 17.91
N GLY A 233 -20.85 -3.47 18.08
CA GLY A 233 -20.84 -2.57 19.24
C GLY A 233 -22.00 -1.57 19.25
N GLY A 234 -22.75 -1.47 18.15
CA GLY A 234 -23.97 -0.68 18.03
C GLY A 234 -25.25 -1.53 17.95
N ASN A 235 -26.18 -1.08 17.11
CA ASN A 235 -27.44 -1.76 16.82
C ASN A 235 -27.33 -2.58 15.51
N LEU A 236 -28.16 -3.62 15.39
CA LEU A 236 -28.45 -4.25 14.10
C LEU A 236 -29.81 -3.78 13.58
N VAL A 237 -29.84 -3.22 12.37
CA VAL A 237 -31.05 -2.69 11.75
C VAL A 237 -31.32 -3.40 10.42
N PHE A 238 -32.53 -3.95 10.27
CA PHE A 238 -33.02 -4.56 9.04
C PHE A 238 -34.12 -3.70 8.37
N GLN A 239 -34.14 -3.69 7.04
CA GLN A 239 -35.26 -3.12 6.28
C GLN A 239 -36.21 -4.20 5.73
N TYR A 240 -35.84 -5.00 4.72
CA TYR A 240 -36.77 -5.96 4.12
C TYR A 240 -36.09 -7.19 3.50
N ARG A 241 -36.52 -8.40 3.86
CA ARG A 241 -36.05 -9.67 3.28
C ARG A 241 -34.53 -9.90 3.35
N CYS A 242 -33.88 -9.39 4.37
CA CYS A 242 -32.43 -9.60 4.55
C CYS A 242 -32.18 -10.85 5.41
N THR A 243 -31.07 -11.54 5.16
CA THR A 243 -30.74 -12.80 5.83
C THR A 243 -29.38 -12.72 6.50
N ILE A 244 -29.30 -13.21 7.74
CA ILE A 244 -28.04 -13.61 8.38
C ILE A 244 -28.12 -15.14 8.55
N GLU A 245 -27.21 -15.89 7.93
CA GLU A 245 -27.19 -17.36 8.03
C GLU A 245 -26.55 -17.84 9.35
N GLY A 246 -25.62 -17.06 9.90
CA GLY A 246 -25.03 -17.27 11.23
C GLY A 246 -25.83 -16.69 12.40
N SER A 247 -25.15 -16.55 13.53
CA SER A 247 -25.65 -15.96 14.78
C SER A 247 -25.30 -14.47 14.89
N VAL A 248 -25.95 -13.78 15.83
CA VAL A 248 -25.87 -12.32 16.01
C VAL A 248 -25.60 -11.97 17.48
N TRP A 249 -24.64 -11.07 17.70
CA TRP A 249 -24.32 -10.48 18.99
C TRP A 249 -24.21 -8.95 18.86
N VAL A 250 -25.11 -8.21 19.50
CA VAL A 250 -25.12 -6.74 19.45
C VAL A 250 -25.22 -6.09 20.82
N ALA A 251 -24.46 -5.02 21.07
CA ALA A 251 -24.55 -4.28 22.33
C ALA A 251 -25.86 -3.47 22.42
N GLY A 252 -26.33 -2.95 21.28
CA GLY A 252 -27.59 -2.21 21.16
C GLY A 252 -28.81 -3.13 21.00
N SER A 253 -29.80 -2.65 20.24
CA SER A 253 -30.99 -3.41 19.88
C SER A 253 -30.85 -4.07 18.51
N ILE A 254 -31.59 -5.16 18.30
CA ILE A 254 -31.90 -5.69 16.97
C ILE A 254 -33.29 -5.16 16.59
N SER A 255 -33.40 -4.44 15.47
CA SER A 255 -34.65 -3.81 15.07
C SER A 255 -34.94 -3.93 13.58
N ALA A 256 -36.22 -4.00 13.23
CA ALA A 256 -36.67 -3.99 11.85
C ALA A 256 -37.99 -3.24 11.69
N SER A 257 -38.10 -2.51 10.57
CA SER A 257 -39.22 -1.60 10.31
C SER A 257 -40.47 -2.35 9.79
N SER A 258 -40.31 -3.24 8.82
CA SER A 258 -41.39 -4.03 8.20
C SER A 258 -40.81 -5.21 7.40
N SER A 259 -40.10 -6.12 8.07
CA SER A 259 -39.16 -7.02 7.41
C SER A 259 -39.52 -8.51 7.47
N GLU A 260 -39.61 -9.17 6.31
CA GLU A 260 -39.46 -10.63 6.16
C GLU A 260 -37.99 -11.09 6.39
N SER A 261 -37.23 -10.41 7.25
CA SER A 261 -35.80 -10.68 7.48
C SER A 261 -35.59 -11.81 8.48
N VAL A 262 -34.54 -12.61 8.29
CA VAL A 262 -34.30 -13.83 9.06
C VAL A 262 -32.88 -13.87 9.61
N ILE A 263 -32.76 -14.11 10.92
CA ILE A 263 -31.53 -14.60 11.55
C ILE A 263 -31.69 -16.12 11.69
N HIS A 264 -30.79 -16.89 11.10
CA HIS A 264 -30.83 -18.36 11.15
C HIS A 264 -30.22 -18.93 12.43
N GLY A 265 -29.16 -18.32 12.96
CA GLY A 265 -28.56 -18.67 14.24
C GLY A 265 -29.29 -18.06 15.44
N ASP A 266 -28.57 -17.96 16.56
CA ASP A 266 -29.01 -17.30 17.78
C ASP A 266 -28.89 -15.78 17.64
N ALA A 267 -29.65 -15.02 18.44
CA ALA A 267 -29.62 -13.56 18.45
C ALA A 267 -29.57 -13.03 19.88
N THR A 268 -28.44 -12.43 20.27
CA THR A 268 -28.24 -11.82 21.60
C THR A 268 -28.10 -10.32 21.45
N ALA A 269 -28.89 -9.56 22.23
CA ALA A 269 -28.92 -8.10 22.19
C ALA A 269 -28.94 -7.50 23.61
N GLY A 270 -28.16 -6.44 23.83
CA GLY A 270 -28.16 -5.69 25.09
C GLY A 270 -29.39 -4.81 25.26
N GLY A 271 -30.05 -4.48 24.14
CA GLY A 271 -31.36 -3.87 24.10
C GLY A 271 -32.47 -4.84 23.68
N SER A 272 -33.48 -4.29 23.02
CA SER A 272 -34.64 -5.05 22.54
C SER A 272 -34.32 -5.85 21.26
N ILE A 273 -35.08 -6.93 21.02
CA ILE A 273 -35.11 -7.64 19.74
C ILE A 273 -36.51 -7.48 19.15
N ASN A 274 -36.63 -6.81 18.01
CA ASN A 274 -37.88 -6.60 17.29
C ASN A 274 -37.66 -6.83 15.78
N MET A 275 -38.04 -8.02 15.29
CA MET A 275 -37.87 -8.41 13.89
C MET A 275 -39.00 -7.91 12.96
N GLY A 276 -39.93 -7.11 13.45
CA GLY A 276 -41.01 -6.52 12.64
C GLY A 276 -41.99 -7.57 12.09
N TRP A 277 -42.63 -7.25 10.97
CA TRP A 277 -43.66 -8.10 10.35
C TRP A 277 -43.04 -9.28 9.57
N GLN A 278 -43.35 -10.52 10.00
CA GLN A 278 -42.82 -11.78 9.46
C GLN A 278 -41.31 -12.03 9.63
N GLY A 279 -40.58 -11.13 10.29
CA GLY A 279 -39.18 -11.38 10.61
C GLY A 279 -39.00 -12.41 11.72
N LEU A 280 -37.90 -13.16 11.67
CA LEU A 280 -37.71 -14.35 12.51
C LEU A 280 -36.26 -14.50 12.98
N VAL A 281 -36.08 -14.86 14.25
CA VAL A 281 -34.88 -15.53 14.74
C VAL A 281 -35.21 -17.02 14.80
N LYS A 282 -34.43 -17.88 14.14
CA LYS A 282 -34.65 -19.33 14.14
C LYS A 282 -33.99 -20.03 15.33
N GLY A 283 -32.86 -19.51 15.81
CA GLY A 283 -32.23 -19.90 17.07
C GLY A 283 -32.89 -19.23 18.28
N VAL A 284 -32.12 -19.12 19.37
CA VAL A 284 -32.52 -18.50 20.62
C VAL A 284 -32.40 -16.98 20.54
N ALA A 285 -33.48 -16.27 20.87
CA ALA A 285 -33.49 -14.81 20.97
C ALA A 285 -33.36 -14.36 22.44
N THR A 286 -32.26 -13.70 22.78
CA THR A 286 -31.93 -13.21 24.13
C THR A 286 -31.84 -11.67 24.11
N ALA A 287 -32.91 -11.00 24.53
CA ALA A 287 -32.97 -9.54 24.61
C ALA A 287 -32.66 -9.03 26.04
N ASN A 288 -32.11 -7.83 26.15
CA ASN A 288 -31.63 -7.21 27.39
C ASN A 288 -30.57 -8.07 28.11
N ALA A 289 -29.66 -8.68 27.34
CA ALA A 289 -28.54 -9.44 27.87
C ALA A 289 -27.56 -8.51 28.59
N ALA A 290 -27.12 -8.88 29.80
CA ALA A 290 -26.16 -8.10 30.59
C ALA A 290 -24.72 -8.27 30.06
N ASP A 291 -24.35 -9.51 29.71
CA ASP A 291 -23.04 -9.88 29.17
C ASP A 291 -23.24 -10.43 27.75
N ILE A 292 -22.44 -9.96 26.80
CA ILE A 292 -22.56 -10.32 25.38
C ILE A 292 -21.17 -10.58 24.80
N PRO A 293 -20.88 -11.78 24.26
CA PRO A 293 -19.59 -12.10 23.65
C PRO A 293 -19.47 -11.47 22.26
N ILE A 294 -19.25 -10.15 22.22
CA ILE A 294 -19.00 -9.40 20.99
C ILE A 294 -17.50 -9.46 20.69
N THR A 295 -17.13 -10.13 19.59
CA THR A 295 -15.77 -10.08 19.07
C THR A 295 -15.55 -8.70 18.43
N PRO A 296 -14.51 -7.94 18.82
CA PRO A 296 -14.21 -6.65 18.22
C PRO A 296 -13.70 -6.79 16.78
N PRO A 297 -13.78 -5.73 15.95
CA PRO A 297 -13.10 -5.70 14.65
C PRO A 297 -11.58 -5.78 14.81
N GLN A 298 -10.91 -6.46 13.87
CA GLN A 298 -9.46 -6.38 13.72
C GLN A 298 -9.10 -5.08 13.00
N ALA A 299 -8.06 -4.39 13.47
CA ALA A 299 -7.56 -3.18 12.82
C ALA A 299 -6.95 -3.50 11.44
N PRO A 300 -6.98 -2.56 10.48
CA PRO A 300 -6.17 -2.68 9.27
C PRO A 300 -4.67 -2.79 9.62
N VAL A 301 -3.90 -3.51 8.80
CA VAL A 301 -2.43 -3.52 8.94
C VAL A 301 -1.86 -2.20 8.42
N TYR A 302 -0.74 -1.78 9.00
CA TYR A 302 -0.05 -0.59 8.54
C TYR A 302 0.49 -0.75 7.12
N CYS A 303 0.32 0.30 6.33
CA CYS A 303 0.79 0.31 4.95
C CYS A 303 2.27 0.69 4.89
N PRO A 304 3.05 0.12 3.95
CA PRO A 304 4.43 0.52 3.79
C PRO A 304 4.56 2.01 3.47
N PRO A 305 5.60 2.70 3.96
CA PRO A 305 5.82 4.11 3.66
C PRO A 305 6.23 4.39 2.24
N LEU A 306 5.80 5.55 1.75
CA LEU A 306 6.23 6.09 0.47
C LEU A 306 7.61 6.74 0.64
N CYS A 307 8.66 5.98 0.38
CA CYS A 307 10.04 6.48 0.44
C CYS A 307 10.52 6.99 -0.92
N THR A 308 11.06 8.21 -0.94
CA THR A 308 11.64 8.81 -2.15
C THR A 308 13.16 8.66 -2.15
N PRO A 309 13.77 8.18 -3.25
CA PRO A 309 15.19 8.30 -3.46
C PRO A 309 15.63 9.76 -3.46
N LYS A 310 16.93 9.97 -3.24
CA LYS A 310 17.61 11.22 -3.44
C LYS A 310 18.02 11.37 -4.91
N HIS A 311 17.80 12.55 -5.46
CA HIS A 311 18.31 12.92 -6.78
C HIS A 311 19.84 12.99 -6.83
N LYS A 312 20.42 12.50 -7.93
CA LYS A 312 21.87 12.53 -8.14
C LYS A 312 22.35 13.94 -8.44
N GLU A 313 23.44 14.36 -7.79
CA GLU A 313 24.16 15.56 -8.21
C GLU A 313 25.02 15.28 -9.45
N PHE A 314 24.82 16.07 -10.51
CA PHE A 314 25.56 16.01 -11.76
C PHE A 314 25.62 17.37 -12.45
N GLU A 315 26.60 17.56 -13.34
CA GLU A 315 26.73 18.78 -14.15
C GLU A 315 26.77 18.49 -15.65
N ALA A 316 25.98 19.27 -16.39
CA ALA A 316 25.84 19.20 -17.84
C ALA A 316 27.00 19.91 -18.55
N GLY A 317 27.22 19.54 -19.80
CA GLY A 317 28.21 20.18 -20.67
C GLY A 317 27.69 21.47 -21.30
N THR A 318 28.54 22.12 -22.10
CA THR A 318 28.20 23.34 -22.85
C THR A 318 27.99 23.11 -24.34
N GLN A 319 28.37 21.94 -24.88
CA GLN A 319 28.19 21.59 -26.28
C GLN A 319 26.77 21.09 -26.53
N ASN A 320 25.96 21.88 -27.23
CA ASN A 320 24.67 21.41 -27.73
C ASN A 320 24.87 20.37 -28.85
N LEU A 321 23.99 19.39 -28.91
CA LEU A 321 23.86 18.42 -29.99
C LEU A 321 22.53 18.63 -30.69
N SER A 322 22.54 18.66 -32.02
CA SER A 322 21.33 18.83 -32.82
C SER A 322 21.38 17.97 -34.07
N ALA A 323 20.25 17.37 -34.43
CA ALA A 323 20.07 16.64 -35.67
C ALA A 323 18.77 17.09 -36.35
N ASP A 324 18.85 17.50 -37.61
CA ASP A 324 17.68 17.90 -38.40
C ASP A 324 16.77 16.70 -38.71
N TRP A 325 15.61 16.94 -39.32
CA TRP A 325 14.67 15.87 -39.71
C TRP A 325 15.37 14.77 -40.55
N GLN A 326 15.15 13.49 -40.22
CA GLN A 326 15.79 12.31 -40.85
C GLN A 326 17.33 12.24 -40.74
N GLN A 327 17.96 13.06 -39.90
CA GLN A 327 19.41 13.01 -39.69
C GLN A 327 19.76 12.07 -38.53
N ASP A 328 20.42 10.95 -38.82
CA ASP A 328 20.91 10.04 -37.79
C ASP A 328 22.06 10.67 -36.98
N ILE A 329 22.13 10.36 -35.68
CA ILE A 329 23.16 10.85 -34.75
C ILE A 329 23.67 9.71 -33.86
N THR A 330 24.99 9.64 -33.68
CA THR A 330 25.63 8.76 -32.69
C THR A 330 26.21 9.64 -31.59
N ILE A 331 25.81 9.37 -30.34
CA ILE A 331 26.26 10.12 -29.17
C ILE A 331 27.16 9.21 -28.34
N THR A 332 28.40 9.62 -28.12
CA THR A 332 29.32 8.94 -27.20
C THR A 332 28.99 9.28 -25.75
N PRO A 333 29.29 8.42 -24.76
CA PRO A 333 29.16 8.78 -23.35
C PRO A 333 29.91 10.08 -23.00
N GLY A 334 29.30 10.96 -22.20
CA GLY A 334 29.84 12.28 -21.86
C GLY A 334 28.79 13.30 -21.42
N SER A 335 29.26 14.51 -21.06
CA SER A 335 28.41 15.64 -20.67
C SER A 335 28.23 16.65 -21.80
N TYR A 336 26.98 17.00 -22.09
CA TYR A 336 26.52 17.84 -23.19
C TYR A 336 25.59 18.94 -22.69
N GLY A 337 25.34 19.93 -23.56
CA GLY A 337 24.30 20.92 -23.38
C GLY A 337 22.92 20.34 -23.74
N ASN A 338 22.20 21.00 -24.63
CA ASN A 338 20.88 20.56 -25.07
C ASN A 338 21.00 19.50 -26.18
N LEU A 339 20.12 18.50 -26.19
CA LEU A 339 19.91 17.59 -27.31
C LEU A 339 18.60 17.98 -28.04
N GLN A 340 18.69 18.30 -29.33
CA GLN A 340 17.55 18.72 -30.16
C GLN A 340 17.42 17.84 -31.40
N LEU A 341 16.29 17.14 -31.54
CA LEU A 341 16.03 16.18 -32.62
C LEU A 341 14.83 16.66 -33.45
N GLY A 342 15.01 16.81 -34.77
CA GLY A 342 13.97 17.34 -35.66
C GLY A 342 12.78 16.39 -35.87
N GLY A 343 13.01 15.09 -35.81
CA GLY A 343 12.04 14.02 -36.08
C GLY A 343 12.59 12.99 -37.09
N GLN A 344 12.11 11.74 -37.02
CA GLN A 344 12.63 10.59 -37.80
C GLN A 344 14.15 10.35 -37.67
N ASN A 345 14.76 10.79 -36.57
CA ASN A 345 16.17 10.60 -36.27
C ASN A 345 16.43 9.20 -35.69
N LYS A 346 17.48 8.49 -36.13
CA LYS A 346 18.05 7.40 -35.34
C LYS A 346 19.11 7.92 -34.38
N VAL A 347 18.94 7.67 -33.10
CA VAL A 347 19.84 8.11 -32.03
C VAL A 347 20.56 6.88 -31.48
N TYR A 348 21.85 6.78 -31.74
CA TYR A 348 22.67 5.65 -31.28
C TYR A 348 23.38 6.00 -29.96
N LEU A 349 23.12 5.19 -28.93
CA LEU A 349 23.69 5.27 -27.59
C LEU A 349 24.35 3.93 -27.24
N SER A 350 25.61 3.94 -26.83
CA SER A 350 26.32 2.77 -26.32
C SER A 350 26.42 2.82 -24.81
N ALA A 351 26.65 1.68 -24.15
CA ALA A 351 26.95 1.59 -22.72
C ALA A 351 27.84 2.74 -22.20
N GLY A 352 27.42 3.38 -21.10
CA GLY A 352 28.06 4.53 -20.48
C GLY A 352 27.08 5.59 -19.97
N THR A 353 27.63 6.65 -19.39
CA THR A 353 26.87 7.75 -18.79
C THR A 353 26.76 8.94 -19.74
N TYR A 354 25.57 9.53 -19.82
CA TYR A 354 25.23 10.69 -20.63
C TYR A 354 24.62 11.77 -19.73
N VAL A 355 25.06 13.02 -19.87
CA VAL A 355 24.49 14.16 -19.12
C VAL A 355 24.08 15.26 -20.08
N PHE A 356 22.87 15.80 -19.92
CA PHE A 356 22.31 16.86 -20.75
C PHE A 356 21.72 18.00 -19.90
N ASN A 357 21.59 19.19 -20.51
CA ASN A 357 20.72 20.24 -19.97
C ASN A 357 19.26 19.88 -20.22
N ASP A 358 18.83 19.79 -21.48
CA ASP A 358 17.47 19.41 -21.88
C ASP A 358 17.54 18.40 -23.04
N ILE A 359 16.54 17.52 -23.14
CA ILE A 359 16.32 16.64 -24.29
C ILE A 359 14.97 17.00 -24.93
N GLN A 360 14.98 17.34 -26.21
CA GLN A 360 13.76 17.61 -26.98
C GLN A 360 13.79 16.90 -28.33
N SER A 361 12.70 16.22 -28.67
CA SER A 361 12.48 15.59 -29.96
C SER A 361 11.16 15.99 -30.62
N GLY A 362 11.19 16.13 -31.94
CA GLY A 362 10.02 16.00 -32.79
C GLY A 362 9.48 14.56 -32.85
N THR A 363 8.66 14.28 -33.86
CA THR A 363 7.96 12.99 -34.02
C THR A 363 8.82 11.89 -34.64
N GLN A 364 8.47 10.65 -34.36
CA GLN A 364 9.06 9.42 -34.90
C GLN A 364 10.59 9.24 -34.67
N PRO A 365 11.21 9.68 -33.54
CA PRO A 365 12.60 9.33 -33.27
C PRO A 365 12.73 7.82 -32.99
N SER A 366 13.89 7.24 -33.30
CA SER A 366 14.22 5.85 -32.95
C SER A 366 15.46 5.82 -32.06
N LEU A 367 15.30 5.36 -30.82
CA LEU A 367 16.41 5.19 -29.88
C LEU A 367 17.06 3.82 -30.07
N TYR A 368 18.35 3.80 -30.37
CA TYR A 368 19.16 2.58 -30.54
C TYR A 368 20.12 2.44 -29.36
N PHE A 369 19.79 1.54 -28.42
CA PHE A 369 20.61 1.22 -27.25
C PHE A 369 21.49 0.00 -27.51
N ASP A 370 22.82 0.20 -27.51
CA ASP A 370 23.81 -0.88 -27.50
C ASP A 370 24.27 -1.18 -26.07
N LEU A 371 23.59 -2.17 -25.47
CA LEU A 371 23.77 -2.66 -24.11
C LEU A 371 24.81 -3.78 -24.03
N SER A 372 25.43 -4.16 -25.15
CA SER A 372 26.32 -5.32 -25.23
C SER A 372 27.62 -5.18 -24.42
N ALA A 373 27.92 -3.96 -23.97
CA ALA A 373 29.09 -3.63 -23.15
C ALA A 373 28.72 -3.15 -21.72
N GLY A 374 27.44 -3.10 -21.35
CA GLY A 374 26.96 -2.64 -20.05
C GLY A 374 25.80 -1.62 -20.13
N ASP A 375 25.55 -0.95 -19.01
CA ASP A 375 24.37 -0.12 -18.79
C ASP A 375 24.46 1.26 -19.48
N VAL A 376 23.31 1.83 -19.82
CA VAL A 376 23.16 3.21 -20.32
C VAL A 376 22.46 4.04 -19.24
N THR A 377 23.15 5.08 -18.76
CA THR A 377 22.66 5.98 -17.71
C THR A 377 22.55 7.39 -18.25
N ILE A 378 21.37 8.00 -18.17
CA ILE A 378 21.07 9.32 -18.73
C ILE A 378 20.66 10.25 -17.58
N PHE A 379 21.33 11.40 -17.46
CA PHE A 379 21.02 12.44 -16.49
C PHE A 379 20.65 13.76 -17.20
N VAL A 380 19.58 14.42 -16.79
CA VAL A 380 19.08 15.63 -17.45
C VAL A 380 18.76 16.73 -16.43
N LYS A 381 19.36 17.91 -16.57
CA LYS A 381 19.21 19.02 -15.61
C LYS A 381 17.85 19.72 -15.71
N GLY A 382 17.26 19.71 -16.89
CA GLY A 382 15.98 20.27 -17.26
C GLY A 382 15.02 19.18 -17.74
N ASN A 383 14.31 19.44 -18.84
CA ASN A 383 13.18 18.63 -19.27
C ASN A 383 13.59 17.56 -20.29
N VAL A 384 12.78 16.50 -20.36
CA VAL A 384 12.84 15.45 -21.38
C VAL A 384 11.51 15.41 -22.10
N SER A 385 11.50 15.70 -23.39
CA SER A 385 10.28 15.77 -24.20
C SER A 385 10.45 15.03 -25.53
N PHE A 386 9.60 14.03 -25.74
CA PHE A 386 9.47 13.32 -27.02
C PHE A 386 8.10 13.60 -27.63
N GLY A 387 8.07 13.73 -28.96
CA GLY A 387 6.84 13.85 -29.74
C GLY A 387 6.07 12.54 -29.81
N ASP A 388 5.42 12.28 -30.94
CA ASP A 388 4.67 11.06 -31.18
C ASP A 388 5.57 9.94 -31.73
N GLN A 389 5.20 8.68 -31.52
CA GLN A 389 5.74 7.51 -32.23
C GLN A 389 7.26 7.27 -32.07
N LEU A 390 7.84 7.56 -30.90
CA LEU A 390 9.19 7.09 -30.57
C LEU A 390 9.24 5.57 -30.59
N SER A 391 10.22 4.99 -31.30
CA SER A 391 10.50 3.55 -31.25
C SER A 391 11.81 3.26 -30.53
N VAL A 392 11.89 2.10 -29.89
CA VAL A 392 13.11 1.62 -29.23
C VAL A 392 13.67 0.40 -29.94
N HIS A 393 14.98 0.42 -30.15
CA HIS A 393 15.76 -0.67 -30.70
C HIS A 393 16.89 -1.04 -29.73
N VAL A 394 17.03 -2.32 -29.39
CA VAL A 394 17.95 -2.80 -28.35
C VAL A 394 18.90 -3.84 -28.91
N LYS A 395 20.18 -3.73 -28.60
CA LYS A 395 21.22 -4.73 -28.87
C LYS A 395 21.82 -5.21 -27.56
N THR A 396 21.76 -6.51 -27.31
CA THR A 396 22.07 -7.16 -26.02
C THR A 396 23.34 -8.02 -26.04
N GLY A 397 24.03 -8.08 -27.19
CA GLY A 397 25.20 -8.92 -27.40
C GLY A 397 25.85 -8.65 -28.76
N SER A 398 26.47 -9.65 -29.38
CA SER A 398 27.12 -9.51 -30.69
C SER A 398 26.16 -9.45 -31.90
N GLY A 399 24.86 -9.34 -31.66
CA GLY A 399 23.83 -9.26 -32.71
C GLY A 399 23.62 -7.84 -33.25
N GLU A 400 22.65 -7.72 -34.16
CA GLU A 400 22.09 -6.43 -34.56
C GLU A 400 21.08 -5.91 -33.51
N HIS A 401 20.62 -4.66 -33.67
CA HIS A 401 19.56 -4.13 -32.82
C HIS A 401 18.20 -4.71 -33.22
N GLU A 402 17.45 -5.23 -32.25
CA GLU A 402 16.06 -5.67 -32.41
C GLU A 402 15.09 -4.55 -32.03
N SER A 403 13.98 -4.41 -32.76
CA SER A 403 12.85 -3.55 -32.36
C SER A 403 12.22 -4.07 -31.06
N LEU A 404 11.87 -3.20 -30.12
CA LEU A 404 11.27 -3.59 -28.83
C LEU A 404 9.95 -4.35 -29.03
N THR A 405 9.14 -3.91 -29.99
CA THR A 405 7.91 -4.57 -30.40
C THR A 405 8.05 -5.38 -31.70
N GLN A 406 7.14 -6.32 -31.91
CA GLN A 406 6.87 -6.99 -33.18
C GLN A 406 5.36 -7.12 -33.34
N GLU A 407 4.81 -6.63 -34.46
CA GLU A 407 3.35 -6.64 -34.71
C GLU A 407 2.55 -6.03 -33.53
N ASN A 408 3.06 -4.91 -32.99
CA ASN A 408 2.55 -4.19 -31.82
C ASN A 408 2.58 -4.97 -30.49
N ASN A 409 3.24 -6.13 -30.42
CA ASN A 409 3.40 -6.91 -29.19
C ASN A 409 4.83 -6.76 -28.66
N LEU A 410 5.01 -6.66 -27.34
CA LEU A 410 6.33 -6.66 -26.69
C LEU A 410 7.10 -7.95 -26.98
N ARG A 411 8.35 -7.83 -27.46
CA ARG A 411 9.29 -8.96 -27.50
C ARG A 411 9.71 -9.34 -26.08
N GLN A 412 9.03 -10.32 -25.50
CA GLN A 412 9.22 -10.76 -24.12
C GLN A 412 10.68 -11.15 -23.77
N HIS A 413 11.51 -11.56 -24.74
CA HIS A 413 12.93 -11.83 -24.50
C HIS A 413 13.80 -10.58 -24.31
N LEU A 414 13.34 -9.40 -24.75
CA LEU A 414 14.01 -8.13 -24.53
C LEU A 414 13.66 -7.51 -23.18
N LYS A 415 12.48 -7.80 -22.62
CA LYS A 415 11.97 -7.21 -21.36
C LYS A 415 13.01 -7.16 -20.23
N PRO A 416 13.73 -8.25 -19.86
CA PRO A 416 14.71 -8.20 -18.76
C PRO A 416 15.83 -7.17 -18.97
N TYR A 417 16.17 -6.84 -20.22
CA TYR A 417 17.27 -5.92 -20.52
C TYR A 417 16.92 -4.44 -20.26
N ALA A 418 15.65 -4.12 -19.99
CA ALA A 418 15.27 -2.79 -19.50
C ALA A 418 15.97 -2.44 -18.17
N ALA A 419 16.41 -3.45 -17.41
CA ALA A 419 17.22 -3.25 -16.22
C ALA A 419 18.54 -2.48 -16.50
N HIS A 420 19.07 -2.51 -17.72
CA HIS A 420 20.31 -1.85 -18.11
C HIS A 420 20.14 -0.40 -18.58
N VAL A 421 18.92 0.17 -18.57
CA VAL A 421 18.69 1.57 -18.97
C VAL A 421 18.06 2.34 -17.81
N TYR A 422 18.64 3.50 -17.51
CA TYR A 422 18.16 4.44 -16.50
C TYR A 422 18.20 5.86 -17.05
N LEU A 423 17.11 6.60 -16.87
CA LEU A 423 17.02 8.02 -17.09
C LEU A 423 16.59 8.71 -15.81
N GLU A 424 17.32 9.76 -15.43
CA GLU A 424 16.95 10.67 -14.37
C GLU A 424 16.90 12.12 -14.86
N ALA A 425 15.87 12.88 -14.49
CA ALA A 425 15.78 14.29 -14.83
C ALA A 425 15.27 15.18 -13.68
N LEU A 426 15.85 16.38 -13.56
CA LEU A 426 15.44 17.37 -12.56
C LEU A 426 14.34 18.33 -13.05
N GLY A 427 13.93 18.22 -14.32
CA GLY A 427 12.77 18.90 -14.93
C GLY A 427 11.53 18.02 -14.97
N ASN A 428 10.74 18.12 -16.05
CA ASN A 428 9.59 17.26 -16.33
C ASN A 428 9.94 16.23 -17.42
N PHE A 429 9.18 15.13 -17.47
CA PHE A 429 9.22 14.15 -18.55
C PHE A 429 7.89 14.14 -19.30
N SER A 430 7.91 14.19 -20.63
CA SER A 430 6.70 14.11 -21.45
C SER A 430 6.90 13.24 -22.69
N MET A 431 5.96 12.33 -22.93
CA MET A 431 5.78 11.59 -24.18
C MET A 431 4.39 11.87 -24.74
N SER A 432 4.30 12.22 -26.02
CA SER A 432 3.01 12.36 -26.73
C SER A 432 2.45 10.98 -27.11
N ASP A 433 1.77 10.82 -28.25
CA ASP A 433 1.03 9.59 -28.55
C ASP A 433 1.94 8.48 -29.12
N GLN A 434 1.63 7.22 -28.78
CA GLN A 434 2.21 6.01 -29.42
C GLN A 434 3.73 5.81 -29.26
N ASN A 435 4.34 6.29 -28.17
CA ASN A 435 5.77 6.10 -27.90
C ASN A 435 6.06 4.78 -27.17
N GLU A 436 7.22 4.21 -27.47
CA GLU A 436 7.86 3.14 -26.70
C GLU A 436 8.89 3.74 -25.72
N TRP A 437 9.06 3.19 -24.52
CA TRP A 437 10.23 3.45 -23.67
C TRP A 437 10.80 2.16 -23.08
N PHE A 438 12.09 2.19 -22.79
CA PHE A 438 12.86 1.06 -22.28
C PHE A 438 13.80 1.53 -21.16
N GLY A 439 13.58 1.05 -19.95
CA GLY A 439 14.36 1.41 -18.76
C GLY A 439 13.60 2.22 -17.72
N THR A 440 14.24 2.47 -16.58
CA THR A 440 13.66 3.26 -15.48
C THR A 440 13.67 4.76 -15.78
N ILE A 441 12.59 5.46 -15.44
CA ILE A 441 12.40 6.91 -15.55
C ILE A 441 12.26 7.50 -14.14
N TYR A 442 13.23 8.27 -13.65
CA TYR A 442 13.15 8.93 -12.34
C TYR A 442 13.19 10.46 -12.48
N ILE A 443 12.12 11.14 -12.14
CA ILE A 443 11.89 12.53 -12.52
C ILE A 443 11.58 13.35 -11.28
N LYS A 444 12.19 14.54 -11.18
CA LYS A 444 11.89 15.42 -10.06
C LYS A 444 10.47 15.96 -10.14
N ASN A 445 10.11 16.59 -11.26
CA ASN A 445 8.78 17.16 -11.45
C ASN A 445 7.85 16.15 -12.16
N ASN A 446 6.95 16.64 -13.00
CA ASN A 446 5.84 15.85 -13.53
C ASN A 446 6.28 14.83 -14.59
N ILE A 447 5.53 13.73 -14.67
CA ILE A 447 5.62 12.74 -15.74
C ILE A 447 4.27 12.71 -16.48
N SER A 448 4.28 12.97 -17.78
CA SER A 448 3.07 12.93 -18.61
C SER A 448 3.24 11.97 -19.80
N PHE A 449 2.37 10.97 -19.89
CA PHE A 449 2.22 10.11 -21.05
C PHE A 449 0.88 10.39 -21.71
N SER A 450 0.85 10.70 -23.01
CA SER A 450 -0.41 10.73 -23.79
C SER A 450 -0.86 9.29 -24.14
N ASN A 451 -1.59 9.10 -25.24
CA ASN A 451 -2.31 7.86 -25.50
C ASN A 451 -1.39 6.77 -26.06
N GLN A 452 -1.72 5.51 -25.80
CA GLN A 452 -1.12 4.33 -26.47
C GLN A 452 0.40 4.21 -26.30
N ASN A 453 0.94 4.67 -25.17
CA ASN A 453 2.37 4.55 -24.86
C ASN A 453 2.69 3.17 -24.26
N LEU A 454 3.80 2.55 -24.68
CA LEU A 454 4.32 1.30 -24.11
C LEU A 454 5.57 1.60 -23.29
N LEU A 455 5.54 1.29 -22.00
CA LEU A 455 6.71 1.36 -21.12
C LEU A 455 7.18 -0.04 -20.74
N VAL A 456 8.45 -0.33 -20.99
CA VAL A 456 9.13 -1.52 -20.45
C VAL A 456 10.19 -1.04 -19.48
N GLY A 457 9.85 -0.98 -18.19
CA GLY A 457 10.63 -0.25 -17.21
C GLY A 457 9.85 0.09 -15.95
N ALA A 458 10.39 0.97 -15.13
CA ALA A 458 9.71 1.56 -13.98
C ALA A 458 9.64 3.08 -14.16
N TYR A 459 8.70 3.76 -13.50
CA TYR A 459 8.77 5.21 -13.37
C TYR A 459 8.53 5.67 -11.93
N LEU A 460 9.13 6.81 -11.61
CA LEU A 460 9.00 7.50 -10.33
C LEU A 460 9.07 9.01 -10.54
N SER A 461 8.10 9.74 -9.99
CA SER A 461 8.18 11.20 -9.81
C SER A 461 8.46 11.53 -8.34
N SER A 462 9.46 12.34 -7.97
CA SER A 462 9.72 12.67 -6.55
C SER A 462 8.85 13.81 -6.02
N ASP A 463 8.69 14.89 -6.79
CA ASP A 463 8.03 16.15 -6.37
C ASP A 463 6.82 16.51 -7.27
N GLY A 464 6.50 15.67 -8.27
CA GLY A 464 5.49 15.95 -9.30
C GLY A 464 4.31 14.98 -9.36
N ILE A 465 3.44 15.26 -10.34
CA ILE A 465 2.27 14.44 -10.67
C ILE A 465 2.63 13.47 -11.81
N VAL A 466 2.14 12.24 -11.72
CA VAL A 466 2.11 11.30 -12.85
C VAL A 466 0.72 11.31 -13.48
N SER A 467 0.64 11.61 -14.76
CA SER A 467 -0.57 11.52 -15.56
C SER A 467 -0.35 10.64 -16.79
N THR A 468 -1.12 9.58 -16.93
CA THR A 468 -1.25 8.80 -18.18
C THR A 468 -2.53 9.21 -18.91
N ALA A 469 -2.60 9.05 -20.23
CA ALA A 469 -3.86 9.10 -20.97
C ALA A 469 -4.42 7.66 -21.13
N ASN A 470 -5.12 7.37 -22.23
CA ASN A 470 -5.75 6.05 -22.43
C ASN A 470 -4.79 5.04 -23.07
N GLN A 471 -4.98 3.75 -22.78
CA GLN A 471 -4.31 2.63 -23.45
C GLN A 471 -2.77 2.60 -23.33
N MET A 472 -2.22 3.15 -22.24
CA MET A 472 -0.84 2.96 -21.82
C MET A 472 -0.66 1.55 -21.23
N GLU A 473 0.41 0.87 -21.65
CA GLU A 473 0.84 -0.43 -21.14
C GLU A 473 2.16 -0.26 -20.37
N VAL A 474 2.26 -0.82 -19.16
CA VAL A 474 3.49 -0.84 -18.37
C VAL A 474 3.89 -2.28 -18.05
N ALA A 475 4.97 -2.75 -18.68
CA ALA A 475 5.64 -4.00 -18.34
C ALA A 475 6.78 -3.70 -17.35
N TYR A 476 6.54 -3.88 -16.05
CA TYR A 476 7.47 -3.39 -15.02
C TYR A 476 8.84 -4.07 -15.06
N VAL A 477 9.92 -3.27 -15.09
CA VAL A 477 11.31 -3.71 -14.88
C VAL A 477 12.12 -2.59 -14.21
N PRO A 478 12.69 -2.80 -13.00
CA PRO A 478 13.52 -1.80 -12.34
C PRO A 478 14.95 -1.83 -12.88
N SER A 479 15.61 -0.67 -12.96
CA SER A 479 17.00 -0.60 -13.42
C SER A 479 18.01 -1.06 -12.37
N ASN A 480 19.11 -1.66 -12.82
CA ASN A 480 20.27 -1.96 -12.00
C ASN A 480 20.80 -0.68 -11.33
N TYR A 481 20.74 0.47 -12.01
CA TYR A 481 21.18 1.74 -11.43
C TYR A 481 20.34 2.10 -10.20
N ALA A 482 19.01 2.12 -10.34
CA ALA A 482 18.08 2.40 -9.24
C ALA A 482 18.29 1.44 -8.06
N LEU A 483 18.30 0.12 -8.32
CA LEU A 483 18.45 -0.90 -7.29
C LEU A 483 19.78 -0.82 -6.51
N ASN A 484 20.85 -0.31 -7.11
CA ASN A 484 22.19 -0.26 -6.50
C ASN A 484 22.63 1.14 -6.04
N SER A 485 21.93 2.21 -6.44
CA SER A 485 22.41 3.60 -6.28
C SER A 485 21.42 4.55 -5.61
N TRP A 486 20.17 4.13 -5.38
CA TRP A 486 19.19 4.94 -4.67
C TRP A 486 19.47 4.96 -3.16
N GLU A 487 19.94 6.10 -2.68
CA GLU A 487 19.90 6.51 -1.28
C GLU A 487 18.55 7.17 -1.02
N TYR A 488 17.92 6.95 0.13
CA TYR A 488 16.61 7.55 0.47
C TYR A 488 16.82 8.59 1.57
N GLU A 489 16.26 9.79 1.41
CA GLU A 489 16.33 10.84 2.45
C GLU A 489 15.07 10.86 3.34
N ASP A 490 13.88 10.65 2.77
CA ASP A 490 12.61 10.75 3.49
C ASP A 490 11.61 9.63 3.12
N CYS A 491 10.72 9.32 4.07
CA CYS A 491 9.66 8.31 3.93
C CYS A 491 8.33 8.84 4.48
N GLU A 492 7.36 9.11 3.60
CA GLU A 492 6.07 9.67 3.98
C GLU A 492 5.10 8.61 4.55
N PHE A 493 4.32 9.04 5.56
CA PHE A 493 3.25 8.27 6.19
C PHE A 493 1.92 9.02 6.08
N GLY A 494 0.83 8.30 5.82
CA GLY A 494 -0.48 8.91 5.66
C GLY A 494 -1.11 9.25 7.01
N GLY A 495 -1.51 10.51 7.20
CA GLY A 495 -1.90 10.98 8.53
C GLY A 495 -2.66 12.30 8.56
N ALA A 496 -3.73 12.45 7.78
CA ALA A 496 -4.66 13.56 7.97
C ALA A 496 -5.60 13.29 9.16
N GLY A 497 -5.24 13.77 10.36
CA GLY A 497 -6.16 13.88 11.49
C GLY A 497 -6.29 12.64 12.39
N GLY A 498 -5.16 12.17 12.94
CA GLY A 498 -5.15 11.16 14.01
C GLY A 498 -3.72 10.95 14.52
N GLN A 499 -3.32 11.68 15.57
CA GLN A 499 -1.99 11.53 16.18
C GLN A 499 -1.95 10.27 17.06
N HIS A 500 -1.71 9.12 16.43
CA HIS A 500 -1.48 7.84 17.11
C HIS A 500 -0.11 7.28 16.68
N ALA A 501 0.58 6.62 17.62
CA ALA A 501 2.01 6.32 17.52
C ALA A 501 2.40 5.42 16.34
N GLN A 502 3.53 5.73 15.70
CA GLN A 502 4.14 4.88 14.68
C GLN A 502 5.06 3.84 15.31
N ILE A 503 4.83 2.56 14.99
CA ILE A 503 5.68 1.43 15.36
C ILE A 503 6.21 0.80 14.07
N LYS A 504 7.54 0.73 13.89
CA LYS A 504 8.19 -0.01 12.80
C LYS A 504 9.04 -1.14 13.37
N ALA A 505 8.95 -2.32 12.76
CA ALA A 505 9.97 -3.36 12.89
C ALA A 505 10.72 -3.50 11.55
N PHE A 506 12.05 -3.40 11.58
CA PHE A 506 12.92 -3.56 10.41
C PHE A 506 14.14 -4.39 10.82
N ASN A 507 14.31 -5.58 10.24
CA ASN A 507 15.51 -6.43 10.43
C ASN A 507 15.97 -6.53 11.90
N GLU A 508 15.07 -6.97 12.77
CA GLU A 508 15.24 -7.10 14.23
C GLU A 508 15.27 -5.75 15.01
N GLU A 509 15.37 -4.57 14.38
CA GLU A 509 15.27 -3.26 15.05
C GLU A 509 13.82 -2.75 15.14
N LEU A 510 13.44 -2.18 16.29
CA LEU A 510 12.15 -1.53 16.55
C LEU A 510 12.34 0.00 16.59
N ILE A 511 11.68 0.75 15.71
CA ILE A 511 11.88 2.19 15.52
C ILE A 511 10.57 2.96 15.69
N ILE A 512 10.61 4.06 16.44
CA ILE A 512 9.50 4.97 16.74
C ILE A 512 10.00 6.40 16.53
N LEU A 513 9.63 7.00 15.39
CA LEU A 513 10.24 8.25 14.94
C LEU A 513 9.81 9.47 15.76
N SER A 514 8.54 9.59 16.16
CA SER A 514 8.13 10.60 17.14
C SER A 514 6.81 10.28 17.85
N ALA A 515 6.67 10.73 19.10
CA ALA A 515 5.42 10.72 19.83
C ALA A 515 5.34 11.87 20.87
N ILE A 516 4.18 12.53 20.90
CA ILE A 516 3.78 13.45 21.98
C ILE A 516 2.82 12.65 22.85
N PHE A 517 3.09 12.54 24.15
CA PHE A 517 2.38 11.60 25.03
C PHE A 517 1.31 12.32 25.85
N ASP A 518 0.06 12.02 25.53
CA ASP A 518 -1.08 12.19 26.43
C ASP A 518 -1.56 10.81 27.00
N ASP A 519 -1.02 9.68 26.53
CA ASP A 519 -1.42 8.31 26.94
C ASP A 519 -0.29 7.26 26.73
N VAL A 520 -0.44 6.05 27.30
CA VAL A 520 0.59 4.98 27.26
C VAL A 520 0.52 4.13 25.99
N ILE A 521 1.66 3.87 25.37
CA ILE A 521 1.78 2.86 24.32
C ILE A 521 2.05 1.49 24.98
N VAL A 522 1.17 0.52 24.75
CA VAL A 522 1.33 -0.89 25.14
C VAL A 522 1.60 -1.71 23.88
N MET A 523 2.66 -2.52 23.88
CA MET A 523 3.01 -3.39 22.76
C MET A 523 2.94 -4.86 23.17
N ASP A 524 2.18 -5.63 22.40
CA ASP A 524 2.05 -7.08 22.56
C ASP A 524 3.27 -7.83 22.01
N GLU A 525 3.45 -9.07 22.44
CA GLU A 525 4.55 -9.95 22.02
C GLU A 525 4.46 -10.27 20.52
N GLN A 526 3.26 -10.33 19.95
CA GLN A 526 3.06 -10.47 18.50
C GLN A 526 3.47 -9.24 17.67
N GLN A 527 3.48 -8.04 18.27
CA GLN A 527 3.88 -6.80 17.58
C GLN A 527 5.38 -6.50 17.69
N THR A 528 6.08 -7.15 18.63
CA THR A 528 7.45 -6.78 19.02
C THR A 528 8.52 -7.76 18.55
N GLY A 529 8.14 -8.92 17.98
CA GLY A 529 9.11 -9.86 17.37
C GLY A 529 10.17 -10.39 18.34
N ASN A 530 9.84 -10.48 19.64
CA ASN A 530 10.76 -10.50 20.79
C ASN A 530 11.49 -9.17 21.05
N VAL A 531 10.83 -8.25 21.76
CA VAL A 531 11.56 -7.34 22.67
C VAL A 531 12.20 -8.21 23.76
N THR A 532 13.46 -8.58 23.52
CA THR A 532 14.14 -9.61 24.32
C THR A 532 14.46 -9.12 25.74
N THR A 533 14.60 -10.07 26.65
CA THR A 533 15.24 -9.87 27.96
C THR A 533 16.74 -10.18 27.94
N GLY A 534 17.32 -10.31 26.73
CA GLY A 534 18.72 -10.62 26.45
C GLY A 534 19.63 -9.39 26.46
N ASP A 535 20.49 -9.29 25.46
CA ASP A 535 21.20 -8.04 25.16
C ASP A 535 20.22 -7.08 24.47
N MET A 536 20.22 -5.80 24.85
CA MET A 536 19.32 -4.81 24.28
C MET A 536 19.87 -3.40 24.40
N SER A 537 19.46 -2.51 23.50
CA SER A 537 19.68 -1.07 23.59
C SER A 537 18.39 -0.31 23.35
N LEU A 538 18.07 0.64 24.21
CA LEU A 538 16.99 1.58 24.06
C LEU A 538 17.62 2.98 23.95
N VAL A 539 17.24 3.75 22.94
CA VAL A 539 17.70 5.12 22.71
C VAL A 539 16.47 5.98 22.51
N ALA A 540 16.40 7.17 23.09
CA ALA A 540 15.28 8.09 22.90
C ALA A 540 15.65 9.54 23.23
N TRP A 541 15.02 10.49 22.55
CA TRP A 541 14.93 11.87 23.02
C TRP A 541 13.70 12.04 23.92
N VAL A 542 13.86 12.66 25.07
CA VAL A 542 12.81 12.89 26.08
C VAL A 542 12.68 14.37 26.40
N LYS A 543 11.45 14.87 26.51
CA LYS A 543 11.10 16.19 27.03
C LYS A 543 10.00 16.02 28.09
N PRO A 544 10.35 15.88 29.38
CA PRO A 544 9.37 15.75 30.45
C PRO A 544 8.66 17.08 30.75
N SER A 545 7.35 17.05 30.96
CA SER A 545 6.53 18.18 31.44
C SER A 545 6.50 18.25 32.98
N SER A 546 6.63 17.12 33.65
CA SER A 546 6.60 16.99 35.12
C SER A 546 7.65 15.98 35.65
N GLU A 547 7.73 15.85 36.97
CA GLU A 547 8.75 15.07 37.68
C GLU A 547 8.32 13.61 37.91
N SER A 548 9.27 12.66 37.97
CA SER A 548 9.05 11.24 38.31
C SER A 548 8.15 10.43 37.35
N ILE A 549 8.65 10.08 36.15
CA ILE A 549 7.87 9.47 35.06
C ILE A 549 8.58 8.33 34.31
N THR A 550 7.85 7.36 33.74
CA THR A 550 8.48 6.20 33.03
C THR A 550 8.62 6.43 31.53
N VAL A 551 9.84 6.44 31.02
CA VAL A 551 10.13 6.57 29.58
C VAL A 551 9.71 5.29 28.85
N ALA A 552 10.21 4.13 29.28
CA ALA A 552 9.79 2.83 28.77
C ALA A 552 10.08 1.69 29.76
N SER A 553 9.31 0.60 29.71
CA SER A 553 9.50 -0.58 30.55
C SER A 553 8.94 -1.88 29.96
N LYS A 554 9.57 -3.01 30.26
CA LYS A 554 8.95 -4.35 30.26
C LYS A 554 9.15 -4.89 31.68
N GLY A 555 8.30 -4.46 32.61
CA GLY A 555 8.41 -4.75 34.04
C GLY A 555 9.53 -3.95 34.73
N GLY A 556 10.47 -4.63 35.40
CA GLY A 556 11.68 -4.06 36.02
C GLY A 556 11.49 -3.22 37.30
N HIS A 557 10.34 -2.58 37.48
CA HIS A 557 9.98 -1.85 38.69
C HIS A 557 9.06 -2.71 39.57
N VAL A 558 7.84 -2.99 39.08
CA VAL A 558 6.83 -3.80 39.77
C VAL A 558 7.15 -5.30 39.69
N GLY A 559 7.34 -5.85 38.48
CA GLY A 559 7.76 -7.24 38.23
C GLY A 559 9.24 -7.39 37.86
N PRO A 560 9.71 -8.60 37.49
CA PRO A 560 10.99 -8.81 36.81
C PRO A 560 11.07 -8.04 35.48
N GLY A 561 12.26 -7.95 34.88
CA GLY A 561 12.51 -7.26 33.61
C GLY A 561 13.24 -5.94 33.79
N TYR A 562 12.93 -4.94 32.96
CA TYR A 562 13.67 -3.67 32.93
C TYR A 562 12.77 -2.44 32.78
N SER A 563 13.29 -1.29 33.24
CA SER A 563 12.61 0.01 33.18
C SER A 563 13.62 1.16 33.04
N LEU A 564 13.36 2.08 32.10
CA LEU A 564 13.99 3.39 32.01
C LEU A 564 12.97 4.44 32.46
N TYR A 565 13.29 5.17 33.51
CA TYR A 565 12.43 6.20 34.08
C TYR A 565 13.24 7.43 34.51
N ILE A 566 12.54 8.52 34.80
CA ILE A 566 13.05 9.71 35.47
C ILE A 566 12.51 9.65 36.89
N ASP A 567 13.34 9.88 37.91
CA ASP A 567 12.92 9.83 39.32
C ASP A 567 12.45 11.19 39.87
N GLN A 568 12.10 11.21 41.16
CA GLN A 568 11.66 12.42 41.88
C GLN A 568 12.75 13.50 42.04
N ASP A 569 14.02 13.16 41.86
CA ASP A 569 15.15 14.10 41.84
C ASP A 569 15.49 14.52 40.39
N ASN A 570 14.60 14.18 39.44
CA ASN A 570 14.72 14.33 38.00
C ASN A 570 15.95 13.61 37.38
N LEU A 571 16.51 12.61 38.05
CA LEU A 571 17.59 11.79 37.49
C LEU A 571 17.00 10.73 36.56
N ALA A 572 17.61 10.53 35.39
CA ALA A 572 17.31 9.35 34.58
C ALA A 572 17.88 8.11 35.28
N VAL A 573 17.08 7.06 35.41
CA VAL A 573 17.44 5.79 36.03
C VAL A 573 17.09 4.65 35.09
N PHE A 574 18.09 3.80 34.79
CA PHE A 574 17.86 2.53 34.13
C PHE A 574 18.00 1.41 35.16
N GLN A 575 16.97 0.58 35.30
CA GLN A 575 16.86 -0.46 36.32
C GLN A 575 16.49 -1.81 35.70
N VAL A 576 17.11 -2.88 36.20
CA VAL A 576 16.81 -4.28 35.91
C VAL A 576 16.49 -5.01 37.20
N LYS A 577 15.52 -5.93 37.15
CA LYS A 577 15.07 -6.77 38.26
C LYS A 577 14.89 -8.22 37.81
N ASP A 578 15.43 -9.17 38.57
CA ASP A 578 15.29 -10.61 38.28
C ASP A 578 14.06 -11.25 38.94
N GLU A 579 13.75 -12.50 38.59
CA GLU A 579 12.68 -13.28 39.23
C GLU A 579 12.85 -13.45 40.75
N SER A 580 14.10 -13.42 41.25
CA SER A 580 14.41 -13.50 42.68
C SER A 580 14.19 -12.18 43.43
N GLY A 581 13.82 -11.11 42.72
CA GLY A 581 13.60 -9.77 43.26
C GLY A 581 14.90 -8.97 43.50
N ASN A 582 16.04 -9.44 43.00
CA ASN A 582 17.28 -8.68 43.01
C ASN A 582 17.17 -7.51 42.04
N VAL A 583 17.53 -6.32 42.49
CA VAL A 583 17.49 -5.09 41.68
C VAL A 583 18.90 -4.57 41.47
N ARG A 584 19.21 -4.19 40.23
CA ARG A 584 20.38 -3.41 39.86
C ARG A 584 19.97 -2.21 39.02
N SER A 585 20.54 -1.05 39.30
CA SER A 585 20.26 0.18 38.58
C SER A 585 21.49 1.04 38.38
N VAL A 586 21.41 1.92 37.39
CA VAL A 586 22.35 3.02 37.15
C VAL A 586 21.55 4.31 36.97
N SER A 587 21.99 5.36 37.66
CA SER A 587 21.38 6.70 37.60
C SER A 587 22.27 7.67 36.81
N SER A 588 21.67 8.75 36.28
CA SER A 588 22.40 9.88 35.73
C SER A 588 23.03 10.72 36.84
N GLN A 589 24.19 11.34 36.56
CA GLN A 589 24.86 12.25 37.49
C GLN A 589 24.25 13.67 37.51
N HIS A 590 23.44 14.00 36.51
CA HIS A 590 22.83 15.32 36.32
C HIS A 590 21.36 15.16 35.95
N PRO A 591 20.44 15.96 36.53
CA PRO A 591 19.01 15.90 36.21
C PRO A 591 18.68 16.11 34.73
N VAL A 592 17.69 15.36 34.25
CA VAL A 592 16.97 15.62 33.01
C VAL A 592 16.19 16.93 33.20
N SER A 593 16.26 17.83 32.22
CA SER A 593 15.63 19.15 32.35
C SER A 593 14.16 19.11 31.92
N VAL A 594 13.26 19.46 32.84
CA VAL A 594 11.84 19.71 32.54
C VAL A 594 11.70 20.78 31.45
N GLU A 595 10.74 20.57 30.54
CA GLU A 595 10.48 21.37 29.34
C GLU A 595 11.68 21.49 28.37
N LYS A 596 12.69 20.62 28.47
CA LYS A 596 13.82 20.58 27.53
C LYS A 596 14.13 19.17 27.05
N TRP A 597 14.36 19.08 25.75
CA TRP A 597 14.84 17.87 25.11
C TRP A 597 16.19 17.42 25.69
N SER A 598 16.26 16.15 26.06
CA SER A 598 17.45 15.44 26.52
C SER A 598 17.51 14.07 25.85
N HIS A 599 18.68 13.61 25.43
CA HIS A 599 18.85 12.29 24.82
C HIS A 599 19.24 11.27 25.88
N LEU A 600 18.48 10.20 26.02
CA LEU A 600 18.76 9.07 26.90
C LEU A 600 19.09 7.81 26.07
N ALA A 601 20.02 6.99 26.57
CA ALA A 601 20.19 5.63 26.07
C ALA A 601 20.49 4.64 27.20
N ALA A 602 19.80 3.52 27.21
CA ALA A 602 19.83 2.47 28.21
C ALA A 602 20.20 1.14 27.54
N ILE A 603 21.22 0.43 28.06
CA ILE A 603 21.81 -0.74 27.38
C ILE A 603 22.07 -1.87 28.37
N ILE A 604 21.66 -3.08 27.98
CA ILE A 604 22.02 -4.36 28.61
C ILE A 604 23.01 -5.09 27.68
N GLU A 605 24.17 -5.47 28.20
CA GLU A 605 25.20 -6.25 27.50
C GLU A 605 25.69 -7.38 28.43
N ARG A 606 24.94 -8.48 28.50
CA ARG A 606 25.15 -9.63 29.41
C ARG A 606 26.54 -10.25 29.27
N SER A 607 27.11 -10.19 28.06
CA SER A 607 28.45 -10.70 27.73
C SER A 607 29.60 -9.82 28.21
N ALA A 608 29.35 -8.58 28.63
CA ALA A 608 30.35 -7.69 29.19
C ALA A 608 30.75 -8.09 30.62
N SER A 609 31.90 -7.61 31.09
CA SER A 609 32.27 -7.72 32.51
C SER A 609 31.22 -7.05 33.40
N GLU A 610 30.99 -7.57 34.62
CA GLU A 610 29.95 -7.16 35.58
C GLU A 610 29.67 -5.64 35.59
N GLU A 611 30.70 -4.80 35.75
CA GLU A 611 30.62 -3.32 35.78
C GLU A 611 29.95 -2.68 34.54
N TYR A 612 30.00 -3.34 33.38
CA TYR A 612 29.57 -2.82 32.07
C TYR A 612 28.29 -3.47 31.53
N GLN A 613 27.77 -4.51 32.19
CA GLN A 613 26.52 -5.19 31.77
C GLN A 613 25.29 -4.27 31.74
N LEU A 614 25.29 -3.20 32.52
CA LEU A 614 24.24 -2.18 32.56
C LEU A 614 24.85 -0.81 32.28
N ARG A 615 24.35 -0.09 31.27
CA ARG A 615 24.83 1.27 30.92
C ARG A 615 23.66 2.23 30.72
N LEU A 616 23.87 3.47 31.15
CA LEU A 616 23.02 4.61 30.86
C LEU A 616 23.86 5.73 30.25
N TYR A 617 23.28 6.45 29.29
CA TYR A 617 23.82 7.67 28.69
C TYR A 617 22.79 8.79 28.82
N HIS A 618 23.28 10.00 29.08
CA HIS A 618 22.51 11.25 29.07
C HIS A 618 23.29 12.24 28.21
N ASN A 619 22.66 12.76 27.15
CA ASN A 619 23.22 13.69 26.16
C ASN A 619 24.58 13.22 25.59
N GLY A 620 24.62 11.95 25.13
CA GLY A 620 25.81 11.33 24.54
C GLY A 620 26.94 10.97 25.53
N ILE A 621 26.79 11.26 26.82
CA ILE A 621 27.77 11.02 27.88
C ILE A 621 27.35 9.81 28.72
N ARG A 622 28.25 8.82 28.88
CA ARG A 622 28.02 7.66 29.76
C ARG A 622 27.88 8.14 31.21
N GLN A 623 26.90 7.59 31.91
CA GLN A 623 26.64 7.91 33.31
C GLN A 623 27.27 6.85 34.22
N ASP A 624 28.13 7.30 35.12
CA ASP A 624 28.68 6.48 36.21
C ASP A 624 28.04 6.93 37.55
N GLY A 625 26.70 6.97 37.60
CA GLY A 625 25.93 7.39 38.79
C GLY A 625 25.83 6.33 39.87
N LEU A 626 24.91 6.50 40.82
CA LEU A 626 24.72 5.54 41.91
C LEU A 626 24.31 4.17 41.36
N LEU A 627 25.15 3.16 41.65
CA LEU A 627 24.89 1.76 41.35
C LEU A 627 24.28 1.08 42.58
N ILE A 628 23.06 0.59 42.45
CA ILE A 628 22.46 -0.33 43.44
C ILE A 628 22.89 -1.75 43.09
N ASN A 629 23.42 -2.48 44.07
CA ASN A 629 23.89 -3.86 43.95
C ASN A 629 24.80 -4.14 42.73
N PRO A 630 25.96 -3.44 42.59
CA PRO A 630 26.82 -3.54 41.40
C PRO A 630 27.41 -4.94 41.17
N ASN A 631 27.49 -5.77 42.20
CA ASN A 631 28.13 -7.10 42.17
C ASN A 631 27.14 -8.24 41.82
N ILE A 632 25.95 -7.91 41.32
CA ILE A 632 25.00 -8.92 40.82
C ILE A 632 25.31 -9.10 39.34
N ASP A 633 25.75 -10.32 39.00
CA ASP A 633 26.01 -10.75 37.64
C ASP A 633 24.70 -11.08 36.93
N PHE A 634 24.40 -10.33 35.86
CA PHE A 634 23.21 -10.55 35.02
C PHE A 634 23.51 -11.41 33.79
N SER A 635 24.71 -12.00 33.66
CA SER A 635 25.09 -12.84 32.53
C SER A 635 24.10 -13.99 32.30
N THR A 636 23.65 -14.64 33.38
CA THR A 636 22.69 -15.75 33.37
C THR A 636 21.40 -15.46 34.14
N ALA A 637 21.17 -14.22 34.58
CA ALA A 637 19.96 -13.88 35.34
C ALA A 637 18.72 -13.96 34.45
N ASP A 638 17.67 -14.63 34.94
CA ASP A 638 16.37 -14.58 34.30
C ASP A 638 15.64 -13.30 34.74
N ILE A 639 15.31 -12.48 33.74
CA ILE A 639 14.57 -11.22 33.92
C ILE A 639 13.32 -11.23 33.04
N ASP A 640 12.94 -12.39 32.47
CA ASP A 640 11.72 -12.49 31.69
C ASP A 640 10.48 -12.18 32.54
N SER A 641 9.46 -11.62 31.90
CA SER A 641 8.20 -11.32 32.56
C SER A 641 7.03 -11.27 31.59
N ASN A 642 5.88 -11.72 32.09
CA ASN A 642 4.56 -11.58 31.46
C ASN A 642 4.08 -10.11 31.36
N SER A 643 4.99 -9.14 31.50
CA SER A 643 4.71 -7.72 31.29
C SER A 643 4.81 -7.43 29.80
N TYR A 644 3.92 -6.59 29.27
CA TYR A 644 4.07 -6.05 27.92
C TYR A 644 5.26 -5.09 27.86
N PHE A 645 5.79 -4.83 26.67
CA PHE A 645 6.65 -3.66 26.51
C PHE A 645 5.77 -2.41 26.46
N THR A 646 6.16 -1.37 27.19
CA THR A 646 5.38 -0.14 27.36
C THR A 646 6.27 1.07 27.21
N ILE A 647 5.72 2.13 26.59
CA ILE A 647 6.37 3.43 26.44
C ILE A 647 5.44 4.49 26.99
N GLY A 648 5.98 5.38 27.80
CA GLY A 648 5.21 6.38 28.52
C GLY A 648 4.46 5.84 29.76
N GLY A 649 4.81 4.63 30.24
CA GLY A 649 4.14 4.04 31.40
C GLY A 649 4.77 2.72 31.85
N GLN A 650 4.20 2.15 32.93
CA GLN A 650 4.54 0.82 33.44
C GLN A 650 3.33 -0.09 33.39
N ASN A 651 3.57 -1.39 33.24
CA ASN A 651 2.56 -2.42 33.45
C ASN A 651 3.07 -3.55 34.35
N ASN A 652 2.13 -4.30 34.91
CA ASN A 652 2.37 -5.54 35.64
C ASN A 652 1.36 -6.59 35.16
N GLY A 653 1.82 -7.58 34.39
CA GLY A 653 0.96 -8.67 33.90
C GLY A 653 -0.24 -8.19 33.07
N GLY A 654 -0.05 -7.13 32.27
CA GLY A 654 -1.10 -6.55 31.41
C GLY A 654 -1.94 -5.43 32.02
N SER A 655 -1.76 -5.08 33.30
CA SER A 655 -2.43 -3.92 33.92
C SER A 655 -1.47 -2.72 34.02
N LEU A 656 -1.88 -1.55 33.50
CA LEU A 656 -1.12 -0.30 33.57
C LEU A 656 -1.13 0.30 34.99
N ASP A 657 0.03 0.76 35.47
CA ASP A 657 0.13 1.54 36.70
C ASP A 657 0.03 3.04 36.40
N MET A 658 -1.15 3.60 36.67
CA MET A 658 -1.47 5.01 36.44
C MET A 658 -0.65 5.99 37.28
N ASN A 659 0.15 5.52 38.25
CA ASN A 659 1.03 6.38 39.04
C ASN A 659 2.39 6.67 38.36
N PHE A 660 2.71 6.00 37.25
CA PHE A 660 4.02 6.06 36.59
C PHE A 660 3.96 6.50 35.12
N LEU A 661 2.85 7.14 34.73
CA LEU A 661 2.60 7.68 33.39
C LEU A 661 3.62 8.76 33.02
N TYR A 662 3.95 8.84 31.74
CA TYR A 662 4.81 9.87 31.19
C TYR A 662 4.00 11.05 30.69
N ASP A 663 4.24 12.19 31.31
CA ASP A 663 3.70 13.50 30.95
C ASP A 663 4.81 14.27 30.23
N GLY A 664 4.67 14.44 28.91
CA GLY A 664 5.68 15.07 28.06
C GLY A 664 5.74 14.55 26.62
N SER A 665 6.89 14.71 25.98
CA SER A 665 7.16 14.17 24.64
C SER A 665 8.34 13.19 24.64
N ILE A 666 8.30 12.17 23.78
CA ILE A 666 9.43 11.26 23.50
C ILE A 666 9.57 11.12 21.98
N ALA A 667 10.71 11.49 21.42
CA ALA A 667 10.99 11.46 19.98
C ALA A 667 12.18 10.55 19.66
N ASN A 668 12.26 10.08 18.41
CA ASN A 668 13.32 9.23 17.87
C ASN A 668 13.73 8.13 18.86
N LEU A 669 12.75 7.31 19.25
CA LEU A 669 12.97 6.15 20.11
C LEU A 669 13.31 4.93 19.27
N HIS A 670 14.50 4.38 19.49
CA HIS A 670 14.99 3.15 18.85
C HIS A 670 15.20 2.07 19.91
N PHE A 671 14.77 0.85 19.62
CA PHE A 671 15.08 -0.34 20.39
C PHE A 671 15.79 -1.37 19.49
N PHE A 672 16.93 -1.86 19.98
CA PHE A 672 17.77 -2.85 19.34
C PHE A 672 17.81 -4.09 20.24
N PRO A 673 17.60 -5.32 19.74
CA PRO A 673 17.74 -6.56 20.51
C PRO A 673 19.21 -7.01 20.63
N TYR A 674 20.12 -6.03 20.70
CA TYR A 674 21.55 -6.20 20.88
C TYR A 674 22.18 -4.94 21.49
N ALA A 675 23.37 -5.08 22.06
CA ALA A 675 24.13 -3.97 22.62
C ALA A 675 24.80 -3.13 21.52
N ILE A 676 24.35 -1.89 21.30
CA ILE A 676 24.94 -0.97 20.32
C ILE A 676 26.22 -0.31 20.86
N SER A 677 27.14 0.04 19.96
CA SER A 677 28.42 0.63 20.34
C SER A 677 28.29 2.05 20.91
N ASN A 678 29.25 2.47 21.74
CA ASN A 678 29.37 3.86 22.21
C ASN A 678 29.46 4.89 21.07
N ALA A 679 29.90 4.48 19.87
CA ALA A 679 29.93 5.34 18.69
C ALA A 679 28.53 5.52 18.09
N ASN A 680 27.72 4.46 18.04
CA ASN A 680 26.33 4.51 17.58
C ASN A 680 25.48 5.39 18.51
N ILE A 681 25.65 5.25 19.84
CA ILE A 681 24.95 6.10 20.82
C ILE A 681 25.27 7.59 20.62
N ARG A 682 26.52 7.92 20.27
CA ARG A 682 26.91 9.29 19.91
C ARG A 682 26.38 9.73 18.55
N HIS A 683 26.20 8.81 17.60
CA HIS A 683 25.59 9.12 16.32
C HIS A 683 24.13 9.56 16.52
N PHE A 684 23.33 8.79 17.25
CA PHE A 684 21.94 9.15 17.58
C PHE A 684 21.84 10.47 18.37
N TYR A 685 22.74 10.73 19.31
CA TYR A 685 22.80 12.01 20.01
C TYR A 685 23.15 13.21 19.10
N ASN A 686 23.98 13.00 18.07
CA ASN A 686 24.39 14.06 17.15
C ASN A 686 23.36 14.34 16.03
N GLN A 687 22.31 13.53 15.91
CA GLN A 687 21.13 13.84 15.10
C GLN A 687 20.27 14.84 15.91
N ASN A 688 20.49 16.13 15.69
CA ASN A 688 19.78 17.22 16.38
C ASN A 688 18.28 17.23 16.01
N MET A 689 17.39 17.50 16.97
CA MET A 689 15.96 17.78 16.72
C MET A 689 15.64 19.23 16.29
N GLU A 690 16.60 19.97 15.74
CA GLU A 690 16.34 21.36 15.26
C GLU A 690 15.91 21.42 13.77
N THR A 691 15.57 20.29 13.14
CA THR A 691 15.27 20.23 11.69
C THR A 691 13.97 19.54 11.26
N ASP A 692 13.20 18.95 12.17
CA ASP A 692 11.90 18.29 11.87
C ASP A 692 10.72 18.99 12.57
#